data_AF-A0A0C2CT05-F1
#
_entry.id   AF-A0A0C2CT05-F1
#
_cell.length_a   1.000
_cell.length_b   1.000
_cell.length_c   1.000
_cell.angle_alpha   90.00
_cell.angle_beta   90.00
_cell.angle_gamma   90.00
#
_symmetry.space_group_name_H-M   'P 1'
#
loop_
_entity.id
_entity.type
_entity.pdbx_description
1 polymer ?
#
loop_
_entity_poly.entity_id
_entity_poly.type
_entity_poly.pdbx_seq_one_letter_code
_entity_poly.pdbx_strand_id
1 'polypeptide(L)'
;MPRPTKRSALRTLAKPRLAALVEQFAIDISPRSAGAKLVDALARARKLSFAELLHELSRDELKQICRAHDLDDSGRSKDPIIARILAGAEPPSASVPAQIEPAPAPAPRPSAKAPPMPTPTPPPAAVAEAPREFKSFSEIAGFIWSVADLLRGDFKAHEYGQVILPFTVLRRLDLILAPTREAVWKADTQYADKPEAIRERMLLRASGNVGFYNRSLFDFDRLTAAGPYGDNFINYVNGFSKNVREILEQFRFTEQLERLDKNDLLLLVAQKFAGVNLHPDQVSNAAMGSIFEELIRKFAEQSNETAGEHFTPREVIRFMVELLFIEDEQQLGTPQLIRTLYDPACGTGGMLSVAEEHLLARNPEAQLRVYGQELNPESYAICRADMLIKGDDAEHIKLGNSFSDDGHKDLRVDYLLSNPPFGVDWSKAADVVKAEHETLGARGRFGPGLPRKNDGSLLFLLHMLSKMKTPEQGGSRLAIVFNGSPLFTGAAESGESEIRRYLLENDLLEVIVALPDQMFFNTGINTYIWVVTNRKPAARRGKVQLINGVKYFQKMRKSLGDKRKELSPQHIEQLTGLFKAFEDGPDVKIFANEDFGFHRITVERPLQLDFQASPERLARLEGERTWISLASSKKKDKAAARAEIASGKAVQAQILAALGGLDGQQLFLDRRSFVAAVKAQAKLHGLVIAPALMKAILSALSEHNDAAELCRDKKGEIEADSNLRDYENVPLTDDIDDYMAREVLPHVPDAWVDRSKTKVGYEIPFTRHFYEYVPPRALGVIEAEILALEDEIRGMLGEVLS
;
A
#
# COMPACT_ATOMS: atom_id res chain seq x y z
N MET A 1 5.26 -19.40 -3.33
CA MET A 1 6.28 -18.40 -2.94
C MET A 1 7.54 -18.58 -3.79
N PRO A 2 8.28 -17.52 -4.14
CA PRO A 2 9.56 -17.65 -4.82
C PRO A 2 10.65 -18.18 -3.86
N ARG A 3 11.65 -18.88 -4.41
CA ARG A 3 12.84 -19.39 -3.69
C ARG A 3 13.49 -18.29 -2.82
N PRO A 4 13.90 -18.58 -1.57
CA PRO A 4 14.59 -17.61 -0.73
C PRO A 4 15.80 -17.02 -1.46
N THR A 5 15.92 -15.70 -1.43
CA THR A 5 17.09 -14.97 -1.94
C THR A 5 18.03 -14.62 -0.80
N LYS A 6 19.30 -14.33 -1.11
CA LYS A 6 20.27 -13.84 -0.12
C LYS A 6 19.72 -12.66 0.70
N ARG A 7 19.05 -11.72 0.02
CA ARG A 7 18.44 -10.55 0.67
C ARG A 7 17.25 -10.93 1.55
N SER A 8 16.36 -11.80 1.09
CA SER A 8 15.16 -12.18 1.85
C SER A 8 15.49 -13.07 3.06
N ALA A 9 16.55 -13.88 2.99
CA ALA A 9 17.07 -14.63 4.13
C ALA A 9 17.70 -13.70 5.18
N LEU A 10 18.52 -12.73 4.77
CA LEU A 10 19.14 -11.76 5.68
C LEU A 10 18.11 -10.88 6.43
N ARG A 11 16.96 -10.58 5.80
CA ARG A 11 15.86 -9.82 6.45
C ARG A 11 15.24 -10.54 7.66
N THR A 12 15.44 -11.85 7.78
CA THR A 12 14.93 -12.64 8.92
C THR A 12 15.83 -12.53 10.15
N LEU A 13 17.09 -12.08 10.00
CA LEU A 13 18.06 -12.02 11.08
C LEU A 13 17.97 -10.69 11.85
N ALA A 14 18.21 -10.75 13.15
CA ALA A 14 18.24 -9.57 14.01
C ALA A 14 19.44 -8.66 13.70
N LYS A 15 19.30 -7.34 13.93
CA LYS A 15 20.34 -6.33 13.69
C LYS A 15 21.72 -6.68 14.29
N PRO A 16 21.84 -7.17 15.54
CA PRO A 16 23.14 -7.54 16.10
C PRO A 16 23.84 -8.64 15.30
N ARG A 17 23.08 -9.61 14.78
CA ARG A 17 23.63 -10.68 13.93
C ARG A 17 24.09 -10.15 12.57
N LEU A 18 23.31 -9.26 11.97
CA LEU A 18 23.69 -8.60 10.72
C LEU A 18 24.97 -7.77 10.87
N ALA A 19 25.13 -7.06 11.99
CA ALA A 19 26.34 -6.32 12.32
C ALA A 19 27.56 -7.26 12.46
N ALA A 20 27.39 -8.39 13.17
CA ALA A 20 28.44 -9.40 13.31
C ALA A 20 28.85 -10.01 11.96
N LEU A 21 27.90 -10.26 11.06
CA LEU A 21 28.21 -10.74 9.69
C LEU A 21 28.95 -9.68 8.86
N VAL A 22 28.62 -8.40 9.01
CA VAL A 22 29.35 -7.30 8.35
C VAL A 22 30.81 -7.25 8.81
N GLU A 23 31.05 -7.39 10.12
CA GLU A 23 32.40 -7.42 10.70
C GLU A 23 33.15 -8.69 10.28
N GLN A 24 32.52 -9.86 10.39
CA GLN A 24 33.10 -11.17 10.03
C GLN A 24 33.56 -11.22 8.58
N PHE A 25 32.82 -10.58 7.67
CA PHE A 25 33.12 -10.59 6.23
C PHE A 25 33.82 -9.32 5.73
N ALA A 26 34.23 -8.42 6.62
CA ALA A 26 34.88 -7.15 6.31
C ALA A 26 34.12 -6.37 5.21
N ILE A 27 32.80 -6.23 5.37
CA ILE A 27 31.96 -5.47 4.45
C ILE A 27 32.07 -3.98 4.79
N ASP A 28 32.34 -3.15 3.77
CA ASP A 28 32.56 -1.72 3.90
C ASP A 28 31.26 -0.95 4.21
N ILE A 29 30.80 -1.08 5.46
CA ILE A 29 29.66 -0.37 6.05
C ILE A 29 29.79 -0.37 7.58
N SER A 30 29.41 0.74 8.23
CA SER A 30 29.43 0.80 9.70
C SER A 30 28.48 -0.25 10.31
N PRO A 31 28.93 -1.09 11.25
CA PRO A 31 28.09 -2.07 11.96
C PRO A 31 26.94 -1.43 12.76
N ARG A 32 27.05 -0.12 13.07
CA ARG A 32 26.01 0.65 13.79
C ARG A 32 24.85 1.08 12.88
N SER A 33 25.00 0.95 11.56
CA SER A 33 24.01 1.35 10.55
C SER A 33 22.64 0.70 10.77
N ALA A 34 21.58 1.32 10.24
CA ALA A 34 20.23 0.74 10.28
C ALA A 34 20.20 -0.67 9.66
N GLY A 35 19.38 -1.57 10.22
CA GLY A 35 19.33 -2.99 9.81
C GLY A 35 19.09 -3.19 8.31
N ALA A 36 18.24 -2.37 7.69
CA ALA A 36 18.00 -2.39 6.25
C ALA A 36 19.28 -2.09 5.43
N LYS A 37 20.11 -1.14 5.87
CA LYS A 37 21.39 -0.82 5.22
C LYS A 37 22.39 -1.97 5.34
N LEU A 38 22.43 -2.66 6.49
CA LEU A 38 23.27 -3.84 6.71
C LEU A 38 22.83 -5.00 5.79
N VAL A 39 21.52 -5.27 5.69
CA VAL A 39 20.96 -6.27 4.76
C VAL A 39 21.35 -5.96 3.32
N ASP A 40 21.24 -4.70 2.88
CA ASP A 40 21.57 -4.32 1.51
C ASP A 40 23.07 -4.37 1.20
N ALA A 41 23.92 -4.09 2.17
CA ALA A 41 25.37 -4.23 2.02
C ALA A 41 25.76 -5.72 1.94
N LEU A 42 25.28 -6.56 2.86
CA LEU A 42 25.53 -8.00 2.87
C LEU A 42 24.96 -8.70 1.63
N ALA A 43 23.76 -8.30 1.17
CA ALA A 43 23.14 -8.87 -0.03
C ALA A 43 23.91 -8.54 -1.32
N ARG A 44 24.51 -7.35 -1.42
CA ARG A 44 25.30 -6.90 -2.59
C ARG A 44 26.76 -7.34 -2.56
N ALA A 45 27.27 -7.77 -1.41
CA ALA A 45 28.64 -8.24 -1.25
C ALA A 45 28.93 -9.45 -2.15
N ARG A 46 29.74 -9.24 -3.20
CA ARG A 46 30.15 -10.28 -4.17
C ARG A 46 31.12 -11.31 -3.59
N LYS A 47 31.84 -10.96 -2.51
CA LYS A 47 32.78 -11.84 -1.80
C LYS A 47 32.11 -12.96 -1.01
N LEU A 48 30.78 -12.93 -0.90
CA LEU A 48 30.00 -13.88 -0.10
C LEU A 48 28.86 -14.42 -0.95
N SER A 49 28.91 -15.69 -1.36
CA SER A 49 27.78 -16.34 -2.03
C SER A 49 26.63 -16.59 -1.05
N PHE A 50 25.44 -16.90 -1.58
CA PHE A 50 24.31 -17.21 -0.73
C PHE A 50 24.52 -18.53 0.04
N ALA A 51 25.13 -19.54 -0.58
CA ALA A 51 25.43 -20.80 0.08
C ALA A 51 26.45 -20.63 1.22
N GLU A 52 27.54 -19.91 0.98
CA GLU A 52 28.56 -19.62 2.01
C GLU A 52 27.98 -18.85 3.19
N LEU A 53 27.11 -17.87 2.94
CA LEU A 53 26.40 -17.16 4.00
C LEU A 53 25.59 -18.13 4.88
N LEU A 54 24.84 -19.06 4.29
CA LEU A 54 24.01 -20.01 5.05
C LEU A 54 24.86 -20.98 5.89
N HIS A 55 26.06 -21.33 5.44
CA HIS A 55 26.99 -22.16 6.22
C HIS A 55 27.50 -21.44 7.48
N GLU A 56 27.54 -20.11 7.51
CA GLU A 56 27.91 -19.34 8.71
C GLU A 56 26.78 -19.16 9.72
N LEU A 57 25.52 -19.42 9.34
CA LEU A 57 24.37 -19.24 10.22
C LEU A 57 24.23 -20.39 11.21
N SER A 58 23.72 -20.11 12.41
CA SER A 58 23.38 -21.16 13.37
C SER A 58 22.22 -22.01 12.84
N ARG A 59 22.03 -23.20 13.42
CA ARG A 59 20.89 -24.06 13.03
C ARG A 59 19.55 -23.37 13.28
N ASP A 60 19.43 -22.60 14.35
CA ASP A 60 18.18 -21.92 14.70
C ASP A 60 17.91 -20.73 13.77
N GLU A 61 18.96 -20.03 13.33
CA GLU A 61 18.87 -18.99 12.30
C GLU A 61 18.42 -19.58 10.95
N LEU A 62 18.92 -20.77 10.58
CA LEU A 62 18.49 -21.48 9.37
C LEU A 62 17.02 -21.92 9.46
N LYS A 63 16.58 -22.43 10.62
CA LYS A 63 15.16 -22.77 10.84
C LYS A 63 14.26 -21.54 10.81
N GLN A 64 14.73 -20.41 11.34
CA GLN A 64 14.03 -19.13 11.26
C GLN A 64 13.84 -18.70 9.79
N ILE A 65 14.87 -18.87 8.95
CA ILE A 65 14.76 -18.64 7.51
C ILE A 65 13.75 -19.59 6.88
N CYS A 66 13.75 -20.89 7.22
CA CYS A 66 12.76 -21.83 6.70
C CYS A 66 11.32 -21.40 7.04
N ARG A 67 11.04 -21.08 8.31
CA ARG A 67 9.71 -20.63 8.77
C ARG A 67 9.26 -19.33 8.11
N ALA A 68 10.16 -18.39 7.91
CA ALA A 68 9.86 -17.11 7.25
C ALA A 68 9.60 -17.25 5.72
N HIS A 69 9.89 -18.42 5.14
CA HIS A 69 9.74 -18.72 3.72
C HIS A 69 8.87 -19.95 3.45
N ASP A 70 8.08 -20.40 4.44
CA ASP A 70 7.21 -21.58 4.37
C ASP A 70 7.90 -22.88 3.92
N LEU A 71 9.16 -23.06 4.32
CA LEU A 71 9.93 -24.29 4.10
C LEU A 71 9.90 -25.17 5.34
N ASP A 72 9.97 -26.50 5.14
CA ASP A 72 10.17 -27.45 6.24
C ASP A 72 11.44 -27.08 7.03
N ASP A 73 11.33 -26.95 8.35
CA ASP A 73 12.42 -26.63 9.28
C ASP A 73 12.90 -27.86 10.10
N SER A 74 12.39 -29.05 9.76
CA SER A 74 12.80 -30.33 10.36
C SER A 74 14.26 -30.67 10.05
N GLY A 75 14.92 -31.49 10.87
CA GLY A 75 16.30 -31.93 10.62
C GLY A 75 17.27 -31.69 11.77
N ARG A 76 18.22 -32.62 11.92
CA ARG A 76 19.18 -32.65 13.05
C ARG A 76 20.52 -31.96 12.73
N SER A 77 20.93 -31.91 11.46
CA SER A 77 22.15 -31.25 10.96
C SER A 77 21.82 -30.02 10.09
N LYS A 78 22.82 -29.14 9.84
CA LYS A 78 22.64 -27.90 9.07
C LYS A 78 22.46 -28.15 7.57
N ASP A 79 23.20 -29.09 6.99
CA ASP A 79 23.26 -29.27 5.53
C ASP A 79 21.89 -29.58 4.88
N PRO A 80 21.01 -30.42 5.45
CA PRO A 80 19.68 -30.66 4.89
C PRO A 80 18.77 -29.42 4.92
N ILE A 81 18.97 -28.52 5.88
CA ILE A 81 18.22 -27.27 6.03
C ILE A 81 18.74 -26.24 5.02
N ILE A 82 20.06 -26.13 4.87
CA ILE A 82 20.72 -25.29 3.86
C ILE A 82 20.30 -25.73 2.45
N ALA A 83 20.29 -27.02 2.17
CA ALA A 83 19.85 -27.57 0.90
C ALA A 83 18.40 -27.18 0.56
N ARG A 84 17.49 -27.20 1.54
CA ARG A 84 16.08 -26.75 1.38
C ARG A 84 15.96 -25.26 1.12
N ILE A 85 16.68 -24.43 1.87
CA ILE A 85 16.71 -22.96 1.64
C ILE A 85 17.26 -22.66 0.25
N LEU A 86 18.28 -23.39 -0.18
CA LEU A 86 18.83 -23.29 -1.51
C LEU A 86 17.94 -23.92 -2.58
N ALA A 87 17.12 -24.92 -2.32
CA ALA A 87 16.20 -25.48 -3.33
C ALA A 87 14.95 -24.59 -3.50
N GLY A 88 14.49 -23.95 -2.42
CA GLY A 88 13.17 -23.32 -2.35
C GLY A 88 12.06 -24.34 -2.15
N ALA A 89 10.80 -23.92 -2.26
CA ALA A 89 9.67 -24.83 -2.25
C ALA A 89 9.59 -25.54 -3.61
N GLU A 90 10.03 -26.80 -3.69
CA GLU A 90 9.68 -27.64 -4.85
C GLU A 90 8.19 -28.00 -4.78
N PRO A 91 7.44 -27.97 -5.91
CA PRO A 91 6.16 -28.65 -5.97
C PRO A 91 6.42 -30.16 -5.77
N PRO A 92 5.54 -30.90 -5.09
CA PRO A 92 5.75 -32.32 -4.87
C PRO A 92 5.89 -33.03 -6.22
N SER A 93 7.06 -33.63 -6.47
CA SER A 93 7.26 -34.53 -7.60
C SER A 93 6.44 -35.79 -7.33
N ALA A 94 5.45 -36.06 -8.16
CA ALA A 94 4.80 -37.36 -8.21
C ALA A 94 5.84 -38.42 -8.61
N SER A 95 6.29 -39.22 -7.65
CA SER A 95 6.97 -40.47 -7.94
C SER A 95 5.95 -41.42 -8.58
N VAL A 96 6.13 -41.69 -9.87
CA VAL A 96 5.43 -42.74 -10.62
C VAL A 96 5.75 -44.10 -10.00
N PRO A 97 4.77 -44.87 -9.50
CA PRO A 97 4.95 -46.30 -9.31
C PRO A 97 4.75 -47.02 -10.64
N ALA A 98 5.49 -48.09 -10.81
CA ALA A 98 5.55 -48.92 -12.00
C ALA A 98 4.19 -49.42 -12.50
N GLN A 99 4.12 -49.56 -13.82
CA GLN A 99 3.02 -50.16 -14.58
C GLN A 99 2.59 -51.51 -14.01
N ILE A 100 1.31 -51.65 -13.70
CA ILE A 100 0.62 -52.93 -13.60
C ILE A 100 -0.46 -52.91 -14.69
N GLU A 101 -0.46 -53.95 -15.52
CA GLU A 101 -1.38 -54.14 -16.64
C GLU A 101 -2.87 -54.10 -16.23
N PRO A 102 -3.78 -53.63 -17.10
CA PRO A 102 -5.20 -53.58 -16.78
C PRO A 102 -5.87 -54.95 -16.94
N ALA A 103 -6.60 -55.37 -15.90
CA ALA A 103 -7.57 -56.46 -15.99
C ALA A 103 -8.86 -55.99 -16.71
N PRO A 104 -9.58 -56.88 -17.42
CA PRO A 104 -10.70 -56.50 -18.28
C PRO A 104 -11.96 -56.14 -17.47
N ALA A 105 -12.72 -55.19 -18.01
CA ALA A 105 -13.95 -54.65 -17.43
C ALA A 105 -15.08 -55.70 -17.28
N PRO A 106 -15.89 -55.66 -16.21
CA PRO A 106 -17.14 -56.39 -16.16
C PRO A 106 -18.28 -55.62 -16.85
N ALA A 107 -19.14 -56.37 -17.53
CA ALA A 107 -20.32 -55.93 -18.28
C ALA A 107 -21.41 -55.28 -17.38
N PRO A 108 -22.29 -54.42 -17.94
CA PRO A 108 -23.29 -53.69 -17.18
C PRO A 108 -24.45 -54.60 -16.72
N ARG A 109 -24.93 -54.41 -15.49
CA ARG A 109 -26.19 -54.99 -14.99
C ARG A 109 -27.34 -53.96 -15.06
N PRO A 110 -28.59 -54.41 -15.29
CA PRO A 110 -29.71 -53.54 -15.63
C PRO A 110 -30.32 -52.83 -14.43
N SER A 111 -30.94 -51.68 -14.71
CA SER A 111 -31.65 -50.78 -13.80
C SER A 111 -32.77 -51.48 -13.00
N ALA A 112 -32.70 -51.41 -11.68
CA ALA A 112 -33.83 -51.71 -10.80
C ALA A 112 -34.43 -50.39 -10.28
N LYS A 113 -35.77 -50.26 -10.38
CA LYS A 113 -36.57 -49.13 -9.88
C LYS A 113 -36.42 -48.98 -8.36
N ALA A 114 -36.22 -47.75 -7.89
CA ALA A 114 -36.22 -47.41 -6.46
C ALA A 114 -37.62 -47.61 -5.84
N PRO A 115 -37.72 -48.14 -4.60
CA PRO A 115 -38.98 -48.19 -3.85
C PRO A 115 -39.32 -46.80 -3.24
N PRO A 116 -40.59 -46.52 -2.93
CA PRO A 116 -41.01 -45.23 -2.37
C PRO A 116 -40.51 -45.06 -0.93
N MET A 117 -40.13 -43.83 -0.58
CA MET A 117 -39.66 -43.46 0.76
C MET A 117 -40.75 -43.66 1.84
N PRO A 118 -40.40 -44.11 3.05
CA PRO A 118 -41.34 -44.12 4.17
C PRO A 118 -41.61 -42.69 4.66
N THR A 119 -42.88 -42.39 4.95
CA THR A 119 -43.31 -41.16 5.64
C THR A 119 -42.69 -41.09 7.04
N PRO A 120 -41.99 -40.00 7.42
CA PRO A 120 -41.45 -39.87 8.76
C PRO A 120 -42.56 -39.49 9.76
N THR A 121 -42.71 -40.31 10.80
CA THR A 121 -43.36 -39.91 12.06
C THR A 121 -42.48 -38.87 12.76
N PRO A 122 -43.04 -37.81 13.36
CA PRO A 122 -42.24 -36.76 13.98
C PRO A 122 -41.62 -37.25 15.29
N PRO A 123 -40.29 -37.12 15.50
CA PRO A 123 -39.69 -37.24 16.81
C PRO A 123 -39.99 -35.99 17.66
N PRO A 124 -39.92 -36.08 19.00
CA PRO A 124 -40.31 -34.99 19.89
C PRO A 124 -39.38 -33.78 19.72
N ALA A 125 -39.98 -32.59 19.71
CA ALA A 125 -39.31 -31.31 19.56
C ALA A 125 -38.13 -31.18 20.53
N ALA A 126 -36.90 -31.13 20.00
CA ALA A 126 -35.81 -30.49 20.71
C ALA A 126 -36.20 -29.02 20.90
N VAL A 127 -36.25 -28.59 22.15
CA VAL A 127 -36.60 -27.22 22.53
C VAL A 127 -35.55 -26.29 21.91
N ALA A 128 -35.92 -25.57 20.86
CA ALA A 128 -35.14 -24.43 20.39
C ALA A 128 -34.98 -23.46 21.56
N GLU A 129 -33.74 -23.16 21.96
CA GLU A 129 -33.50 -22.06 22.89
C GLU A 129 -34.11 -20.79 22.29
N ALA A 130 -34.89 -20.05 23.09
CA ALA A 130 -35.48 -18.79 22.65
C ALA A 130 -34.38 -17.85 22.12
N PRO A 131 -34.64 -17.07 21.05
CA PRO A 131 -33.65 -16.15 20.50
C PRO A 131 -33.11 -15.25 21.60
N ARG A 132 -31.78 -15.22 21.76
CA ARG A 132 -31.14 -14.37 22.76
C ARG A 132 -31.37 -12.90 22.39
N GLU A 133 -31.87 -12.12 23.35
CA GLU A 133 -31.91 -10.65 23.19
C GLU A 133 -30.51 -10.07 23.38
N PHE A 134 -30.04 -9.33 22.38
CA PHE A 134 -28.77 -8.60 22.41
C PHE A 134 -29.03 -7.10 22.56
N LYS A 135 -28.25 -6.42 23.40
CA LYS A 135 -28.41 -4.99 23.70
C LYS A 135 -27.56 -4.08 22.81
N SER A 136 -26.57 -4.63 22.10
CA SER A 136 -25.70 -3.86 21.20
C SER A 136 -25.11 -4.70 20.07
N PHE A 137 -24.66 -4.05 18.99
CA PHE A 137 -23.96 -4.73 17.89
C PHE A 137 -22.66 -5.42 18.36
N SER A 138 -21.98 -4.87 19.37
CA SER A 138 -20.78 -5.47 19.95
C SER A 138 -21.07 -6.79 20.67
N GLU A 139 -22.24 -6.91 21.32
CA GLU A 139 -22.68 -8.17 21.92
C GLU A 139 -22.99 -9.21 20.86
N ILE A 140 -23.65 -8.83 19.75
CA ILE A 140 -23.92 -9.71 18.62
C ILE A 140 -22.61 -10.19 17.99
N ALA A 141 -21.69 -9.26 17.67
CA ALA A 141 -20.39 -9.61 17.12
C ALA A 141 -19.58 -10.50 18.07
N GLY A 142 -19.62 -10.23 19.38
CA GLY A 142 -19.00 -11.08 20.40
C GLY A 142 -19.60 -12.48 20.48
N PHE A 143 -20.91 -12.61 20.33
CA PHE A 143 -21.59 -13.90 20.29
C PHE A 143 -21.25 -14.68 19.03
N ILE A 144 -21.32 -14.06 17.85
CA ILE A 144 -20.92 -14.68 16.58
C ILE A 144 -19.46 -15.11 16.65
N TRP A 145 -18.59 -14.26 17.21
CA TRP A 145 -17.19 -14.58 17.44
C TRP A 145 -16.98 -15.81 18.33
N SER A 146 -17.87 -16.11 19.28
CA SER A 146 -17.78 -17.30 20.14
C SER A 146 -17.82 -18.63 19.36
N VAL A 147 -18.23 -18.60 18.08
CA VAL A 147 -18.10 -19.76 17.18
C VAL A 147 -16.64 -20.17 17.00
N ALA A 148 -15.69 -19.23 17.07
CA ALA A 148 -14.26 -19.52 16.97
C ALA A 148 -13.78 -20.49 18.08
N ASP A 149 -14.44 -20.51 19.24
CA ASP A 149 -14.12 -21.45 20.31
C ASP A 149 -14.49 -22.90 19.93
N LEU A 150 -15.50 -23.10 19.08
CA LEU A 150 -15.87 -24.42 18.55
C LEU A 150 -14.89 -24.90 17.47
N LEU A 151 -14.30 -23.96 16.73
CA LEU A 151 -13.38 -24.26 15.62
C LEU A 151 -11.93 -24.51 16.09
N ARG A 152 -11.64 -24.21 17.37
CA ARG A 152 -10.28 -24.31 17.92
C ARG A 152 -9.82 -25.77 17.97
N GLY A 153 -8.74 -26.06 17.25
CA GLY A 153 -8.14 -27.40 17.15
C GLY A 153 -8.20 -27.92 15.72
N ASP A 154 -9.39 -27.89 15.12
CA ASP A 154 -9.63 -28.34 13.74
C ASP A 154 -9.35 -27.27 12.68
N PHE A 155 -9.40 -25.99 13.08
CA PHE A 155 -9.07 -24.83 12.26
C PHE A 155 -7.98 -23.97 12.93
N LYS A 156 -7.12 -23.37 12.11
CA LYS A 156 -6.15 -22.36 12.54
C LYS A 156 -6.86 -21.02 12.74
N ALA A 157 -6.29 -20.15 13.58
CA ALA A 157 -6.92 -18.88 13.94
C ALA A 157 -7.24 -17.97 12.74
N HIS A 158 -6.36 -17.94 11.73
CA HIS A 158 -6.60 -17.19 10.50
C HIS A 158 -7.70 -17.79 9.60
N GLU A 159 -8.08 -19.05 9.81
CA GLU A 159 -9.13 -19.73 9.02
C GLU A 159 -10.54 -19.49 9.61
N TYR A 160 -10.66 -18.99 10.84
CA TYR A 160 -11.98 -18.82 11.50
C TYR A 160 -12.91 -17.90 10.71
N GLY A 161 -12.36 -16.88 10.04
CA GLY A 161 -13.12 -15.96 9.19
C GLY A 161 -13.80 -16.65 8.02
N GLN A 162 -13.15 -17.66 7.44
CA GLN A 162 -13.67 -18.43 6.30
C GLN A 162 -14.92 -19.22 6.64
N VAL A 163 -15.14 -19.54 7.92
CA VAL A 163 -16.36 -20.17 8.41
C VAL A 163 -17.38 -19.13 8.87
N ILE A 164 -16.97 -18.22 9.74
CA ILE A 164 -17.89 -17.32 10.44
C ILE A 164 -18.52 -16.30 9.49
N LEU A 165 -17.78 -15.73 8.54
CA LEU A 165 -18.29 -14.72 7.62
C LEU A 165 -19.40 -15.25 6.70
N PRO A 166 -19.24 -16.37 5.96
CA PRO A 166 -20.30 -16.87 5.10
C PRO A 166 -21.53 -17.32 5.89
N PHE A 167 -21.38 -17.91 7.08
CA PHE A 167 -22.54 -18.23 7.93
C PHE A 167 -23.28 -16.98 8.40
N THR A 168 -22.56 -15.90 8.68
CA THR A 168 -23.17 -14.61 9.06
C THR A 168 -24.00 -14.03 7.91
N VAL A 169 -23.46 -14.05 6.68
CA VAL A 169 -24.19 -13.65 5.46
C VAL A 169 -25.40 -14.56 5.23
N LEU A 170 -25.20 -15.88 5.28
CA LEU A 170 -26.24 -16.87 5.07
C LEU A 170 -27.39 -16.71 6.06
N ARG A 171 -27.10 -16.51 7.35
CA ARG A 171 -28.12 -16.32 8.39
C ARG A 171 -28.94 -15.05 8.15
N ARG A 172 -28.30 -13.96 7.72
CA ARG A 172 -29.02 -12.72 7.37
C ARG A 172 -29.96 -12.93 6.18
N LEU A 173 -29.49 -13.58 5.11
CA LEU A 173 -30.30 -13.91 3.93
C LEU A 173 -31.47 -14.85 4.27
N ASP A 174 -31.23 -15.85 5.13
CA ASP A 174 -32.25 -16.78 5.62
C ASP A 174 -33.40 -16.06 6.34
N LEU A 175 -33.05 -15.11 7.21
CA LEU A 175 -34.04 -14.35 7.98
C LEU A 175 -34.88 -13.44 7.10
N ILE A 176 -34.27 -12.78 6.10
CA ILE A 176 -34.99 -11.93 5.14
C ILE A 176 -36.03 -12.72 4.35
N LEU A 177 -35.73 -13.98 4.00
CA LEU A 177 -36.67 -14.85 3.29
C LEU A 177 -37.69 -15.54 4.20
N ALA A 178 -37.51 -15.53 5.52
CA ALA A 178 -38.37 -16.27 6.43
C ALA A 178 -39.87 -15.93 6.28
N PRO A 179 -40.30 -14.66 6.10
CA PRO A 179 -41.72 -14.33 5.91
C PRO A 179 -42.29 -14.79 4.55
N THR A 180 -41.45 -14.99 3.53
CA THR A 180 -41.88 -15.25 2.14
C THR A 180 -41.57 -16.65 1.65
N ARG A 181 -40.87 -17.47 2.46
CA ARG A 181 -40.38 -18.80 2.08
C ARG A 181 -41.48 -19.73 1.56
N GLU A 182 -42.63 -19.79 2.24
CA GLU A 182 -43.77 -20.60 1.78
C GLU A 182 -44.33 -20.16 0.43
N ALA A 183 -44.37 -18.85 0.18
CA ALA A 183 -44.83 -18.31 -1.09
C ALA A 183 -43.87 -18.69 -2.21
N VAL A 184 -42.55 -18.63 -1.95
CA VAL A 184 -41.51 -19.08 -2.88
C VAL A 184 -41.66 -20.57 -3.19
N TRP A 185 -41.87 -21.43 -2.19
CA TRP A 185 -42.07 -22.87 -2.42
C TRP A 185 -43.31 -23.19 -3.26
N LYS A 186 -44.43 -22.51 -2.97
CA LYS A 186 -45.68 -22.63 -3.75
C LYS A 186 -45.44 -22.19 -5.19
N ALA A 187 -44.77 -21.05 -5.39
CA ALA A 187 -44.43 -20.55 -6.71
C ALA A 187 -43.48 -21.49 -7.46
N ASP A 188 -42.48 -22.07 -6.78
CA ASP A 188 -41.52 -22.98 -7.41
C ASP A 188 -42.20 -24.24 -7.96
N THR A 189 -43.18 -24.75 -7.21
CA THR A 189 -44.03 -25.87 -7.65
C THR A 189 -44.94 -25.45 -8.80
N GLN A 190 -45.63 -24.30 -8.67
CA GLN A 190 -46.58 -23.81 -9.65
C GLN A 190 -45.95 -23.50 -11.02
N TYR A 191 -44.70 -23.01 -11.03
CA TYR A 191 -44.00 -22.58 -12.23
C TYR A 191 -42.87 -23.53 -12.64
N ALA A 192 -42.86 -24.77 -12.13
CA ALA A 192 -41.82 -25.76 -12.41
C ALA A 192 -41.62 -26.03 -13.91
N ASP A 193 -42.72 -26.08 -14.67
CA ASP A 193 -42.74 -26.36 -16.12
C ASP A 193 -42.53 -25.12 -17.01
N LYS A 194 -42.31 -23.94 -16.41
CA LYS A 194 -42.08 -22.70 -17.17
C LYS A 194 -40.61 -22.55 -17.55
N PRO A 195 -40.30 -21.80 -18.63
CA PRO A 195 -38.93 -21.40 -18.94
C PRO A 195 -38.24 -20.73 -17.75
N GLU A 196 -36.94 -20.98 -17.60
CA GLU A 196 -36.15 -20.55 -16.43
C GLU A 196 -36.29 -19.05 -16.13
N ALA A 197 -36.18 -18.18 -17.13
CA ALA A 197 -36.33 -16.74 -16.95
C ALA A 197 -37.73 -16.32 -16.43
N ILE A 198 -38.78 -17.05 -16.82
CA ILE A 198 -40.15 -16.80 -16.32
C ILE A 198 -40.28 -17.31 -14.88
N ARG A 199 -39.78 -18.52 -14.62
CA ARG A 199 -39.79 -19.11 -13.27
C ARG A 199 -39.03 -18.22 -12.29
N GLU A 200 -37.83 -17.80 -12.63
CA GLU A 200 -36.99 -16.89 -11.84
C GLU A 200 -37.73 -15.59 -11.48
N ARG A 201 -38.34 -14.93 -12.47
CA ARG A 201 -39.14 -13.72 -12.24
C ARG A 201 -40.30 -13.95 -11.27
N MET A 202 -40.98 -15.10 -11.36
CA MET A 202 -42.08 -15.42 -10.45
C MET A 202 -41.59 -15.74 -9.04
N LEU A 203 -40.43 -16.39 -8.89
CA LEU A 203 -39.81 -16.66 -7.59
C LEU A 203 -39.35 -15.37 -6.90
N LEU A 204 -38.74 -14.44 -7.64
CA LEU A 204 -38.38 -13.12 -7.13
C LEU A 204 -39.62 -12.32 -6.69
N ARG A 205 -40.71 -12.43 -7.43
CA ARG A 205 -41.98 -11.82 -7.01
C ARG A 205 -42.52 -12.47 -5.74
N ALA A 206 -42.46 -13.79 -5.64
CA ALA A 206 -42.92 -14.54 -4.47
C ALA A 206 -42.07 -14.28 -3.22
N SER A 207 -40.79 -13.93 -3.37
CA SER A 207 -39.92 -13.56 -2.25
C SER A 207 -40.14 -12.13 -1.74
N GLY A 208 -41.10 -11.39 -2.29
CA GLY A 208 -41.37 -9.99 -1.93
C GLY A 208 -40.56 -8.98 -2.73
N ASN A 209 -39.96 -9.38 -3.85
CA ASN A 209 -39.05 -8.59 -4.69
C ASN A 209 -37.77 -8.13 -3.97
N VAL A 210 -37.28 -8.91 -2.98
CA VAL A 210 -36.02 -8.64 -2.27
C VAL A 210 -34.75 -8.93 -3.10
N GLY A 211 -34.88 -9.20 -4.40
CA GLY A 211 -33.74 -9.44 -5.31
C GLY A 211 -33.16 -10.86 -5.31
N PHE A 212 -33.62 -11.75 -4.43
CA PHE A 212 -33.20 -13.15 -4.38
C PHE A 212 -34.29 -14.07 -3.85
N TYR A 213 -34.08 -15.38 -3.92
CA TYR A 213 -34.99 -16.41 -3.39
C TYR A 213 -34.21 -17.67 -2.99
N ASN A 214 -34.87 -18.58 -2.24
CA ASN A 214 -34.37 -19.93 -1.99
C ASN A 214 -35.49 -20.96 -2.19
N ARG A 215 -35.23 -21.97 -3.02
CA ARG A 215 -36.15 -23.07 -3.33
C ARG A 215 -36.02 -24.28 -2.42
N SER A 216 -34.95 -24.35 -1.64
CA SER A 216 -34.75 -25.44 -0.68
C SER A 216 -35.86 -25.44 0.35
N LEU A 217 -36.35 -26.63 0.69
CA LEU A 217 -37.31 -26.83 1.78
C LEU A 217 -36.64 -26.78 3.16
N PHE A 218 -35.34 -26.53 3.23
CA PHE A 218 -34.62 -26.31 4.47
C PHE A 218 -34.64 -24.83 4.88
N ASP A 219 -34.60 -24.61 6.18
CA ASP A 219 -34.31 -23.36 6.88
C ASP A 219 -33.39 -23.72 8.07
N PHE A 220 -32.88 -22.75 8.82
CA PHE A 220 -31.95 -23.05 9.92
C PHE A 220 -32.52 -24.00 10.99
N ASP A 221 -33.84 -23.96 11.22
CA ASP A 221 -34.50 -24.87 12.17
C ASP A 221 -34.49 -26.31 11.62
N ARG A 222 -34.83 -26.50 10.35
CA ARG A 222 -34.81 -27.82 9.69
C ARG A 222 -33.40 -28.35 9.46
N LEU A 223 -32.44 -27.46 9.17
CA LEU A 223 -31.02 -27.82 9.00
C LEU A 223 -30.39 -28.34 10.28
N THR A 224 -30.88 -27.90 11.44
CA THR A 224 -30.36 -28.30 12.76
C THR A 224 -31.18 -29.40 13.43
N ALA A 225 -32.34 -29.77 12.88
CA ALA A 225 -33.24 -30.75 13.46
C ALA A 225 -32.80 -32.21 13.27
N ALA A 226 -32.32 -32.58 12.08
CA ALA A 226 -31.87 -33.94 11.77
C ALA A 226 -30.89 -33.97 10.60
N GLY A 227 -29.90 -34.87 10.68
CA GLY A 227 -28.93 -35.11 9.62
C GLY A 227 -29.47 -35.98 8.46
N PRO A 228 -28.66 -36.25 7.42
CA PRO A 228 -27.25 -35.85 7.29
C PRO A 228 -27.09 -34.33 7.09
N TYR A 229 -26.27 -33.69 7.94
CA TYR A 229 -26.17 -32.22 7.97
C TYR A 229 -25.48 -31.65 6.72
N GLY A 230 -24.36 -32.25 6.29
CA GLY A 230 -23.67 -31.86 5.06
C GLY A 230 -24.60 -31.80 3.85
N ASP A 231 -25.27 -32.91 3.49
CA ASP A 231 -26.17 -32.97 2.34
C ASP A 231 -27.33 -31.95 2.43
N ASN A 232 -27.89 -31.77 3.62
CA ASN A 232 -28.97 -30.81 3.86
C ASN A 232 -28.50 -29.37 3.62
N PHE A 233 -27.30 -29.01 4.11
CA PHE A 233 -26.70 -27.69 3.87
C PHE A 233 -26.34 -27.47 2.41
N ILE A 234 -25.80 -28.48 1.72
CA ILE A 234 -25.52 -28.40 0.28
C ILE A 234 -26.80 -28.20 -0.52
N ASN A 235 -27.89 -28.90 -0.17
CA ASN A 235 -29.21 -28.66 -0.77
C ASN A 235 -29.68 -27.23 -0.51
N TYR A 236 -29.53 -26.74 0.71
CA TYR A 236 -29.95 -25.40 1.10
C TYR A 236 -29.21 -24.29 0.35
N VAL A 237 -27.88 -24.41 0.23
CA VAL A 237 -27.04 -23.49 -0.56
C VAL A 237 -27.41 -23.53 -2.04
N ASN A 238 -27.59 -24.73 -2.61
CA ASN A 238 -27.97 -24.91 -4.02
C ASN A 238 -29.40 -24.42 -4.33
N GLY A 239 -30.25 -24.31 -3.32
CA GLY A 239 -31.61 -23.80 -3.45
C GLY A 239 -31.68 -22.29 -3.73
N PHE A 240 -30.64 -21.53 -3.37
CA PHE A 240 -30.59 -20.08 -3.59
C PHE A 240 -30.50 -19.69 -5.07
N SER A 241 -30.97 -18.48 -5.37
CA SER A 241 -30.80 -17.82 -6.68
C SER A 241 -29.33 -17.67 -7.05
N LYS A 242 -29.04 -17.53 -8.35
CA LYS A 242 -27.68 -17.53 -8.91
C LYS A 242 -26.78 -16.48 -8.27
N ASN A 243 -27.27 -15.25 -8.11
CA ASN A 243 -26.55 -14.15 -7.48
C ASN A 243 -26.07 -14.47 -6.05
N VAL A 244 -26.90 -15.11 -5.23
CA VAL A 244 -26.53 -15.52 -3.85
C VAL A 244 -25.53 -16.67 -3.86
N ARG A 245 -25.69 -17.64 -4.78
CA ARG A 245 -24.72 -18.75 -4.91
C ARG A 245 -23.33 -18.22 -5.27
N GLU A 246 -23.26 -17.30 -6.22
CA GLU A 246 -22.00 -16.65 -6.61
C GLU A 246 -21.35 -15.87 -5.45
N ILE A 247 -22.13 -15.25 -4.56
CA ILE A 247 -21.64 -14.63 -3.32
C ILE A 247 -21.02 -15.69 -2.40
N LEU A 248 -21.74 -16.78 -2.14
CA LEU A 248 -21.28 -17.86 -1.25
C LEU A 248 -20.04 -18.60 -1.80
N GLU A 249 -19.92 -18.71 -3.12
CA GLU A 249 -18.76 -19.28 -3.81
C GLU A 249 -17.47 -18.49 -3.54
N GLN A 250 -17.53 -17.16 -3.38
CA GLN A 250 -16.33 -16.36 -3.08
C GLN A 250 -15.73 -16.66 -1.71
N PHE A 251 -16.56 -17.14 -0.77
CA PHE A 251 -16.11 -17.63 0.54
C PHE A 251 -15.67 -19.11 0.50
N ARG A 252 -15.75 -19.77 -0.68
CA ARG A 252 -15.57 -21.23 -0.83
C ARG A 252 -16.44 -22.02 0.15
N PHE A 253 -17.67 -21.56 0.36
CA PHE A 253 -18.49 -22.02 1.48
C PHE A 253 -18.76 -23.54 1.46
N THR A 254 -18.91 -24.14 0.28
CA THR A 254 -19.07 -25.59 0.12
C THR A 254 -17.90 -26.39 0.71
N GLU A 255 -16.65 -25.95 0.47
CA GLU A 255 -15.46 -26.59 1.04
C GLU A 255 -15.47 -26.51 2.58
N GLN A 256 -15.95 -25.39 3.12
CA GLN A 256 -16.07 -25.18 4.56
C GLN A 256 -17.15 -26.08 5.17
N LEU A 257 -18.30 -26.23 4.50
CA LEU A 257 -19.37 -27.13 4.92
C LEU A 257 -18.87 -28.59 4.99
N GLU A 258 -18.19 -29.06 3.95
CA GLU A 258 -17.61 -30.42 3.91
C GLU A 258 -16.60 -30.64 5.04
N ARG A 259 -15.71 -29.67 5.28
CA ARG A 259 -14.72 -29.75 6.36
C ARG A 259 -15.38 -29.74 7.74
N LEU A 260 -16.41 -28.92 7.95
CA LEU A 260 -17.14 -28.88 9.21
C LEU A 260 -17.92 -30.18 9.47
N ASP A 261 -18.55 -30.74 8.45
CA ASP A 261 -19.32 -31.99 8.55
C ASP A 261 -18.38 -33.17 8.88
N LYS A 262 -17.22 -33.25 8.20
CA LYS A 262 -16.20 -34.27 8.46
C LYS A 262 -15.63 -34.25 9.89
N ASN A 263 -15.64 -33.10 10.56
CA ASN A 263 -15.12 -32.94 11.92
C ASN A 263 -16.25 -32.87 12.97
N ASP A 264 -17.49 -33.23 12.62
CA ASP A 264 -18.66 -33.18 13.52
C ASP A 264 -18.96 -31.77 14.10
N LEU A 265 -18.51 -30.71 13.42
CA LEU A 265 -18.66 -29.31 13.85
C LEU A 265 -19.86 -28.62 13.20
N LEU A 266 -20.33 -29.09 12.04
CA LEU A 266 -21.35 -28.39 11.24
C LEU A 266 -22.63 -28.11 12.02
N LEU A 267 -23.15 -29.10 12.73
CA LEU A 267 -24.35 -28.94 13.57
C LEU A 267 -24.14 -27.88 14.66
N LEU A 268 -23.01 -27.92 15.35
CA LEU A 268 -22.71 -27.02 16.48
C LEU A 268 -22.61 -25.56 16.01
N VAL A 269 -21.94 -25.34 14.87
CA VAL A 269 -21.85 -24.03 14.23
C VAL A 269 -23.23 -23.55 13.78
N ALA A 270 -23.99 -24.42 13.10
CA ALA A 270 -25.33 -24.09 12.63
C ALA A 270 -26.29 -23.69 13.76
N GLN A 271 -26.27 -24.43 14.88
CA GLN A 271 -27.07 -24.14 16.07
C GLN A 271 -26.72 -22.78 16.69
N LYS A 272 -25.42 -22.42 16.75
CA LYS A 272 -24.99 -21.09 17.19
C LYS A 272 -25.60 -19.99 16.32
N PHE A 273 -25.55 -20.13 14.99
CA PHE A 273 -26.11 -19.14 14.09
C PHE A 273 -27.65 -19.09 14.09
N ALA A 274 -28.32 -20.23 14.29
CA ALA A 274 -29.77 -20.27 14.48
C ALA A 274 -30.22 -19.41 15.69
N GLY A 275 -29.42 -19.37 16.76
CA GLY A 275 -29.67 -18.56 17.95
C GLY A 275 -29.49 -17.04 17.80
N VAL A 276 -29.08 -16.54 16.62
CA VAL A 276 -28.93 -15.10 16.34
C VAL A 276 -30.00 -14.64 15.37
N ASN A 277 -30.63 -13.52 15.71
CA ASN A 277 -31.50 -12.81 14.78
C ASN A 277 -30.76 -11.60 14.19
N LEU A 278 -30.46 -11.71 12.88
CA LEU A 278 -29.80 -10.69 12.05
C LEU A 278 -30.77 -10.04 11.05
N HIS A 279 -32.08 -10.16 11.25
CA HIS A 279 -33.08 -9.56 10.36
C HIS A 279 -32.93 -8.03 10.33
N PRO A 280 -33.11 -7.35 9.18
CA PRO A 280 -33.00 -5.89 9.07
C PRO A 280 -33.83 -5.10 10.10
N ASP A 281 -35.00 -5.61 10.49
CA ASP A 281 -35.86 -4.99 11.52
C ASP A 281 -35.22 -4.95 12.91
N GLN A 282 -34.30 -5.86 13.21
CA GLN A 282 -33.61 -5.93 14.50
C GLN A 282 -32.17 -5.43 14.40
N VAL A 283 -31.51 -5.70 13.27
CA VAL A 283 -30.13 -5.29 12.96
C VAL A 283 -30.14 -4.54 11.63
N SER A 284 -30.21 -3.21 11.72
CA SER A 284 -30.14 -2.33 10.55
C SER A 284 -28.90 -2.61 9.69
N ASN A 285 -28.91 -2.21 8.41
CA ASN A 285 -27.75 -2.38 7.53
C ASN A 285 -26.51 -1.67 8.08
N ALA A 286 -26.68 -0.46 8.62
CA ALA A 286 -25.64 0.24 9.37
C ALA A 286 -25.07 -0.63 10.50
N ALA A 287 -25.91 -1.21 11.35
CA ALA A 287 -25.44 -2.07 12.46
C ALA A 287 -24.77 -3.35 11.95
N MET A 288 -25.25 -3.91 10.84
CA MET A 288 -24.66 -5.08 10.20
C MET A 288 -23.26 -4.80 9.67
N GLY A 289 -23.06 -3.65 9.02
CA GLY A 289 -21.73 -3.19 8.63
C GLY A 289 -20.77 -3.15 9.83
N SER A 290 -21.22 -2.62 10.97
CA SER A 290 -20.41 -2.60 12.20
C SER A 290 -20.12 -3.99 12.76
N ILE A 291 -21.03 -4.95 12.60
CA ILE A 291 -20.80 -6.34 12.98
C ILE A 291 -19.73 -6.97 12.08
N PHE A 292 -19.82 -6.81 10.76
CA PHE A 292 -18.80 -7.32 9.84
C PHE A 292 -17.43 -6.67 10.06
N GLU A 293 -17.40 -5.35 10.24
CA GLU A 293 -16.20 -4.58 10.61
C GLU A 293 -15.54 -5.17 11.86
N GLU A 294 -16.32 -5.38 12.93
CA GLU A 294 -15.83 -5.91 14.20
C GLU A 294 -15.36 -7.38 14.10
N LEU A 295 -16.06 -8.22 13.31
CA LEU A 295 -15.66 -9.60 13.07
C LEU A 295 -14.34 -9.69 12.31
N ILE A 296 -14.21 -8.95 11.21
CA ILE A 296 -12.99 -8.93 10.38
C ILE A 296 -11.81 -8.37 11.17
N ARG A 297 -12.03 -7.31 11.97
CA ARG A 297 -11.02 -6.78 12.89
C ARG A 297 -10.49 -7.86 13.84
N LYS A 298 -11.38 -8.63 14.46
CA LYS A 298 -11.00 -9.73 15.37
C LYS A 298 -10.23 -10.84 14.65
N PHE A 299 -10.60 -11.18 13.41
CA PHE A 299 -9.86 -12.19 12.62
C PHE A 299 -8.43 -11.75 12.36
N ALA A 300 -8.24 -10.50 11.95
CA ALA A 300 -6.92 -10.01 11.62
C ALA A 300 -6.02 -9.78 12.86
N GLU A 301 -6.60 -9.35 14.00
CA GLU A 301 -5.89 -9.34 15.29
C GLU A 301 -5.37 -10.74 15.68
N GLN A 302 -6.05 -11.81 15.27
CA GLN A 302 -5.62 -13.18 15.53
C GLN A 302 -4.65 -13.77 14.49
N SER A 303 -4.73 -13.33 13.22
CA SER A 303 -3.83 -13.80 12.17
C SER A 303 -2.48 -13.08 12.15
N ASN A 304 -2.30 -12.04 12.96
CA ASN A 304 -1.12 -11.15 12.93
C ASN A 304 -0.93 -10.47 11.55
N GLU A 305 -1.98 -10.49 10.72
CA GLU A 305 -2.11 -9.67 9.52
C GLU A 305 -2.61 -8.28 9.92
N THR A 306 -2.32 -7.27 9.11
CA THR A 306 -2.71 -5.90 9.43
C THR A 306 -4.23 -5.74 9.28
N ALA A 307 -4.92 -5.58 10.41
CA ALA A 307 -6.38 -5.66 10.52
C ALA A 307 -7.24 -4.63 9.79
N GLY A 308 -6.66 -3.80 8.94
CA GLY A 308 -7.43 -2.70 8.34
C GLY A 308 -6.83 -2.12 7.10
N GLU A 309 -6.24 -2.98 6.27
CA GLU A 309 -6.43 -2.80 4.84
C GLU A 309 -7.94 -2.85 4.45
N HIS A 310 -8.85 -3.15 5.39
CA HIS A 310 -10.24 -3.47 5.12
C HIS A 310 -11.29 -2.41 5.55
N PHE A 311 -10.97 -1.41 6.39
CA PHE A 311 -12.01 -0.48 6.89
C PHE A 311 -11.56 0.95 7.14
N THR A 312 -12.48 1.86 6.85
CA THR A 312 -12.38 3.28 7.19
C THR A 312 -13.30 3.59 8.36
N PRO A 313 -12.85 4.29 9.41
CA PRO A 313 -13.71 4.69 10.52
C PRO A 313 -14.92 5.48 10.05
N ARG A 314 -16.11 5.20 10.61
CA ARG A 314 -17.37 5.79 10.15
C ARG A 314 -17.42 7.30 10.25
N GLU A 315 -16.80 7.86 11.28
CA GLU A 315 -16.70 9.30 11.46
C GLU A 315 -15.85 9.96 10.37
N VAL A 316 -14.83 9.26 9.85
CA VAL A 316 -14.04 9.73 8.72
C VAL A 316 -14.87 9.65 7.44
N ILE A 317 -15.59 8.54 7.21
CA ILE A 317 -16.48 8.40 6.06
C ILE A 317 -17.54 9.51 6.05
N ARG A 318 -18.20 9.75 7.18
CA ARG A 318 -19.20 10.84 7.33
C ARG A 318 -18.59 12.19 6.99
N PHE A 319 -17.39 12.48 7.49
CA PHE A 319 -16.72 13.75 7.20
C PHE A 319 -16.39 13.89 5.70
N MET A 320 -15.91 12.84 5.05
CA MET A 320 -15.68 12.85 3.60
C MET A 320 -16.98 13.08 2.81
N VAL A 321 -18.09 12.47 3.23
CA VAL A 321 -19.41 12.67 2.62
C VAL A 321 -19.90 14.11 2.78
N GLU A 322 -19.74 14.71 3.97
CA GLU A 322 -20.06 16.14 4.20
C GLU A 322 -19.26 17.04 3.25
N LEU A 323 -17.94 16.83 3.12
CA LEU A 323 -17.09 17.60 2.19
C LEU A 323 -17.51 17.46 0.71
N LEU A 324 -18.01 16.28 0.33
CA LEU A 324 -18.52 16.04 -1.03
C LEU A 324 -19.84 16.78 -1.28
N PHE A 325 -20.77 16.71 -0.33
CA PHE A 325 -22.16 17.14 -0.50
C PHE A 325 -22.41 18.61 -0.17
N ILE A 326 -21.57 19.24 0.65
CA ILE A 326 -21.80 20.60 1.14
C ILE A 326 -21.93 21.66 0.03
N GLU A 327 -21.18 21.54 -1.07
CA GLU A 327 -21.27 22.47 -2.22
C GLU A 327 -22.51 22.18 -3.09
N ASP A 328 -23.16 21.03 -2.91
CA ASP A 328 -24.33 20.59 -3.66
C ASP A 328 -25.62 20.54 -2.81
N GLU A 329 -25.62 21.08 -1.57
CA GLU A 329 -26.75 21.00 -0.62
C GLU A 329 -28.11 21.31 -1.26
N GLN A 330 -28.18 22.39 -2.05
CA GLN A 330 -29.42 22.80 -2.72
C GLN A 330 -29.88 21.76 -3.76
N GLN A 331 -28.96 21.22 -4.56
CA GLN A 331 -29.29 20.21 -5.56
C GLN A 331 -29.69 18.90 -4.89
N LEU A 332 -28.98 18.52 -3.82
CA LEU A 332 -29.21 17.30 -3.06
C LEU A 332 -30.59 17.27 -2.38
N GLY A 333 -31.16 18.44 -2.08
CA GLY A 333 -32.54 18.57 -1.57
C GLY A 333 -33.65 18.47 -2.62
N THR A 334 -33.33 18.29 -3.91
CA THR A 334 -34.35 18.22 -4.97
C THR A 334 -35.16 16.92 -4.85
N PRO A 335 -36.51 16.96 -4.89
CA PRO A 335 -37.33 15.75 -4.89
C PRO A 335 -36.97 14.79 -6.04
N GLN A 336 -37.00 13.47 -5.79
CA GLN A 336 -36.70 12.43 -6.79
C GLN A 336 -35.32 12.55 -7.45
N LEU A 337 -34.36 13.15 -6.75
CA LEU A 337 -32.99 13.29 -7.22
C LEU A 337 -32.34 11.91 -7.44
N ILE A 338 -31.73 11.72 -8.61
CA ILE A 338 -30.88 10.55 -8.88
C ILE A 338 -29.43 11.02 -9.00
N ARG A 339 -28.54 10.39 -8.24
CA ARG A 339 -27.09 10.61 -8.29
C ARG A 339 -26.36 9.27 -8.33
N THR A 340 -25.12 9.28 -8.81
CA THR A 340 -24.25 8.10 -8.85
C THR A 340 -23.00 8.30 -7.98
N LEU A 341 -22.58 7.24 -7.29
CA LEU A 341 -21.38 7.20 -6.44
C LEU A 341 -20.50 6.01 -6.84
N TYR A 342 -19.18 6.20 -6.93
CA TYR A 342 -18.23 5.12 -7.19
C TYR A 342 -17.09 5.05 -6.17
N ASP A 343 -16.75 3.84 -5.73
CA ASP A 343 -15.55 3.52 -4.95
C ASP A 343 -14.71 2.43 -5.65
N PRO A 344 -13.50 2.73 -6.14
CA PRO A 344 -12.64 1.76 -6.85
C PRO A 344 -11.90 0.77 -5.94
N ALA A 345 -12.04 0.89 -4.61
CA ALA A 345 -11.46 -0.02 -3.64
C ALA A 345 -12.45 -0.18 -2.47
N CYS A 346 -13.66 -0.65 -2.80
CA CYS A 346 -14.83 -0.50 -1.95
C CYS A 346 -14.83 -1.36 -0.68
N GLY A 347 -13.91 -2.32 -0.56
CA GLY A 347 -13.85 -3.25 0.56
C GLY A 347 -15.19 -3.94 0.76
N THR A 348 -15.72 -3.83 1.97
CA THR A 348 -17.03 -4.39 2.37
C THR A 348 -18.22 -3.49 2.02
N GLY A 349 -18.02 -2.34 1.37
CA GLY A 349 -19.08 -1.42 0.96
C GLY A 349 -19.50 -0.39 2.02
N GLY A 350 -18.74 -0.26 3.12
CA GLY A 350 -19.07 0.66 4.21
C GLY A 350 -19.19 2.13 3.78
N MET A 351 -18.32 2.60 2.87
CA MET A 351 -18.38 3.97 2.34
C MET A 351 -19.64 4.23 1.52
N LEU A 352 -19.97 3.30 0.61
CA LEU A 352 -21.16 3.37 -0.24
C LEU A 352 -22.42 3.44 0.62
N SER A 353 -22.49 2.58 1.63
CA SER A 353 -23.58 2.49 2.59
C SER A 353 -23.79 3.77 3.38
N VAL A 354 -22.73 4.31 3.98
CA VAL A 354 -22.82 5.51 4.81
C VAL A 354 -23.18 6.73 3.96
N ALA A 355 -22.68 6.83 2.73
CA ALA A 355 -23.03 7.91 1.82
C ALA A 355 -24.52 7.89 1.43
N GLU A 356 -25.07 6.70 1.14
CA GLU A 356 -26.49 6.52 0.86
C GLU A 356 -27.36 6.88 2.07
N GLU A 357 -27.08 6.32 3.25
CA GLU A 357 -27.80 6.62 4.48
C GLU A 357 -27.81 8.13 4.78
N HIS A 358 -26.67 8.79 4.56
CA HIS A 358 -26.50 10.21 4.81
C HIS A 358 -27.29 11.09 3.83
N LEU A 359 -27.43 10.66 2.57
CA LEU A 359 -28.27 11.32 1.58
C LEU A 359 -29.76 11.13 1.93
N LEU A 360 -30.18 9.88 2.19
CA LEU A 360 -31.57 9.54 2.48
C LEU A 360 -32.08 10.19 3.77
N ALA A 361 -31.21 10.37 4.77
CA ALA A 361 -31.55 11.08 6.00
C ALA A 361 -31.92 12.56 5.75
N ARG A 362 -31.41 13.17 4.68
CA ARG A 362 -31.73 14.56 4.27
C ARG A 362 -32.83 14.63 3.22
N ASN A 363 -32.82 13.69 2.28
CA ASN A 363 -33.77 13.61 1.18
C ASN A 363 -34.26 12.17 1.01
N PRO A 364 -35.34 11.78 1.70
CA PRO A 364 -35.87 10.41 1.63
C PRO A 364 -36.38 9.98 0.24
N GLU A 365 -36.60 10.94 -0.68
CA GLU A 365 -37.02 10.67 -2.05
C GLU A 365 -35.83 10.57 -3.04
N ALA A 366 -34.60 10.80 -2.57
CA ALA A 366 -33.42 10.66 -3.41
C ALA A 366 -33.07 9.19 -3.66
N GLN A 367 -32.38 8.93 -4.77
CA GLN A 367 -31.77 7.65 -5.08
C GLN A 367 -30.28 7.84 -5.35
N LEU A 368 -29.45 7.11 -4.60
CA LEU A 368 -28.00 7.04 -4.86
C LEU A 368 -27.66 5.70 -5.49
N ARG A 369 -27.32 5.70 -6.77
CA ARG A 369 -26.85 4.48 -7.44
C ARG A 369 -25.36 4.30 -7.17
N VAL A 370 -25.05 3.26 -6.40
CA VAL A 370 -23.68 2.98 -5.97
C VAL A 370 -22.99 1.97 -6.89
N TYR A 371 -21.70 2.20 -7.11
CA TYR A 371 -20.81 1.37 -7.90
C TYR A 371 -19.55 1.08 -7.08
N GLY A 372 -19.03 -0.13 -7.20
CA GLY A 372 -17.87 -0.56 -6.42
C GLY A 372 -16.96 -1.48 -7.21
N GLN A 373 -15.68 -1.49 -6.84
CA GLN A 373 -14.76 -2.53 -7.26
C GLN A 373 -13.86 -2.93 -6.10
N GLU A 374 -13.62 -4.23 -5.95
CA GLU A 374 -12.80 -4.78 -4.88
C GLU A 374 -11.92 -5.92 -5.42
N LEU A 375 -10.69 -6.01 -4.90
CA LEU A 375 -9.71 -7.03 -5.28
C LEU A 375 -9.90 -8.32 -4.47
N ASN A 376 -10.23 -8.20 -3.18
CA ASN A 376 -10.38 -9.31 -2.26
C ASN A 376 -11.76 -9.98 -2.41
N PRO A 377 -11.82 -11.28 -2.77
CA PRO A 377 -13.08 -11.97 -3.02
C PRO A 377 -14.08 -11.98 -1.84
N GLU A 378 -13.58 -12.12 -0.60
CA GLU A 378 -14.44 -12.16 0.59
C GLU A 378 -15.06 -10.78 0.88
N SER A 379 -14.25 -9.72 0.81
CA SER A 379 -14.71 -8.34 0.97
C SER A 379 -15.72 -7.96 -0.12
N TYR A 380 -15.42 -8.32 -1.37
CA TYR A 380 -16.34 -8.20 -2.51
C TYR A 380 -17.68 -8.90 -2.24
N ALA A 381 -17.66 -10.12 -1.72
CA ALA A 381 -18.87 -10.89 -1.45
C ALA A 381 -19.72 -10.28 -0.34
N ILE A 382 -19.08 -9.74 0.72
CA ILE A 382 -19.77 -8.98 1.77
C ILE A 382 -20.43 -7.73 1.17
N CYS A 383 -19.68 -6.94 0.39
CA CYS A 383 -20.20 -5.74 -0.27
C CYS A 383 -21.39 -6.09 -1.19
N ARG A 384 -21.25 -7.10 -2.03
CA ARG A 384 -22.30 -7.53 -2.97
C ARG A 384 -23.55 -8.03 -2.23
N ALA A 385 -23.38 -8.74 -1.12
CA ALA A 385 -24.49 -9.17 -0.28
C ALA A 385 -25.22 -7.99 0.37
N ASP A 386 -24.48 -6.99 0.88
CA ASP A 386 -25.08 -5.80 1.49
C ASP A 386 -25.88 -4.97 0.46
N MET A 387 -25.33 -4.74 -0.74
CA MET A 387 -26.06 -4.07 -1.83
C MET A 387 -27.35 -4.83 -2.20
N LEU A 388 -27.26 -6.16 -2.33
CA LEU A 388 -28.42 -6.99 -2.64
C LEU A 388 -29.52 -6.88 -1.56
N ILE A 389 -29.14 -6.87 -0.29
CA ILE A 389 -30.07 -6.76 0.85
C ILE A 389 -30.77 -5.40 0.89
N LYS A 390 -30.09 -4.34 0.44
CA LYS A 390 -30.65 -2.99 0.32
C LYS A 390 -31.59 -2.82 -0.87
N GLY A 391 -31.59 -3.78 -1.79
CA GLY A 391 -32.33 -3.68 -3.06
C GLY A 391 -31.58 -2.89 -4.14
N ASP A 392 -30.29 -2.63 -3.93
CA ASP A 392 -29.41 -2.08 -4.95
C ASP A 392 -29.03 -3.13 -6.00
N ASP A 393 -28.55 -2.66 -7.14
CA ASP A 393 -28.03 -3.54 -8.18
C ASP A 393 -26.64 -4.07 -7.81
N ALA A 394 -26.63 -5.29 -7.27
CA ALA A 394 -25.43 -6.02 -6.89
C ALA A 394 -24.45 -6.24 -8.06
N GLU A 395 -24.88 -6.13 -9.32
CA GLU A 395 -23.99 -6.20 -10.49
C GLU A 395 -23.11 -4.96 -10.66
N HIS A 396 -23.41 -3.86 -9.97
CA HIS A 396 -22.55 -2.68 -9.92
C HIS A 396 -21.29 -2.87 -9.06
N ILE A 397 -21.21 -3.96 -8.30
CA ILE A 397 -20.00 -4.33 -7.56
C ILE A 397 -19.21 -5.31 -8.41
N LYS A 398 -17.93 -5.00 -8.68
CA LYS A 398 -17.05 -5.81 -9.53
C LYS A 398 -15.88 -6.39 -8.72
N LEU A 399 -15.54 -7.64 -9.01
CA LEU A 399 -14.35 -8.30 -8.47
C LEU A 399 -13.18 -8.13 -9.45
N GLY A 400 -12.05 -7.61 -8.98
CA GLY A 400 -10.84 -7.50 -9.79
C GLY A 400 -9.94 -6.32 -9.40
N ASN A 401 -8.73 -6.29 -9.93
CA ASN A 401 -7.79 -5.19 -9.69
C ASN A 401 -8.16 -3.96 -10.53
N SER A 402 -8.48 -2.83 -9.89
CA SER A 402 -8.93 -1.60 -10.56
C SER A 402 -7.92 -1.02 -11.56
N PHE A 403 -6.62 -1.33 -11.44
CA PHE A 403 -5.60 -0.90 -12.40
C PHE A 403 -5.57 -1.78 -13.64
N SER A 404 -5.50 -3.11 -13.48
CA SER A 404 -5.32 -4.03 -14.61
C SER A 404 -6.63 -4.54 -15.23
N ASP A 405 -7.72 -4.55 -14.46
CA ASP A 405 -9.03 -5.07 -14.86
C ASP A 405 -10.13 -4.11 -14.39
N ASP A 406 -10.19 -2.95 -15.01
CA ASP A 406 -11.23 -1.95 -14.75
C ASP A 406 -12.61 -2.52 -15.08
N GLY A 407 -13.40 -2.85 -14.05
CA GLY A 407 -14.74 -3.42 -14.19
C GLY A 407 -15.80 -2.41 -14.65
N HIS A 408 -15.44 -1.11 -14.69
CA HIS A 408 -16.34 0.01 -14.91
C HIS A 408 -15.81 0.99 -15.97
N LYS A 409 -15.19 0.48 -17.05
CA LYS A 409 -14.46 1.27 -18.07
C LYS A 409 -15.20 2.54 -18.53
N ASP A 410 -16.46 2.39 -18.90
CA ASP A 410 -17.29 3.46 -19.47
C ASP A 410 -18.09 4.25 -18.42
N LEU A 411 -17.94 3.90 -17.13
CA LEU A 411 -18.69 4.54 -16.05
C LEU A 411 -18.28 6.02 -15.90
N ARG A 412 -19.28 6.88 -15.74
CA ARG A 412 -19.12 8.28 -15.36
C ARG A 412 -20.08 8.62 -14.24
N VAL A 413 -19.58 9.17 -13.13
CA VAL A 413 -20.37 9.35 -11.90
C VAL A 413 -20.35 10.77 -11.35
N ASP A 414 -21.36 11.12 -10.54
CA ASP A 414 -21.46 12.42 -9.88
C ASP A 414 -20.44 12.56 -8.73
N TYR A 415 -20.33 11.50 -7.92
CA TYR A 415 -19.49 11.47 -6.73
C TYR A 415 -18.54 10.29 -6.75
N LEU A 416 -17.34 10.48 -6.19
CA LEU A 416 -16.41 9.37 -5.93
C LEU A 416 -15.87 9.48 -4.51
N LEU A 417 -15.75 8.33 -3.85
CA LEU A 417 -15.34 8.28 -2.45
C LEU A 417 -14.48 7.03 -2.27
N SER A 418 -13.27 7.18 -1.69
CA SER A 418 -12.39 6.03 -1.50
C SER A 418 -11.34 6.22 -0.40
N ASN A 419 -10.96 5.13 0.25
CA ASN A 419 -9.75 5.02 1.06
C ASN A 419 -8.95 3.82 0.54
N PRO A 420 -8.19 4.00 -0.55
CA PRO A 420 -7.42 2.91 -1.12
C PRO A 420 -6.26 2.49 -0.18
N PRO A 421 -5.71 1.27 -0.34
CA PRO A 421 -4.55 0.84 0.42
C PRO A 421 -3.36 1.79 0.22
N PHE A 422 -2.79 2.28 1.32
CA PHE A 422 -1.70 3.24 1.30
C PHE A 422 -0.40 2.61 0.78
N GLY A 423 0.24 3.26 -0.20
CA GLY A 423 1.54 2.80 -0.70
C GLY A 423 1.49 1.41 -1.35
N VAL A 424 0.37 1.05 -1.98
CA VAL A 424 0.20 -0.28 -2.59
C VAL A 424 1.27 -0.53 -3.66
N ASP A 425 1.90 -1.70 -3.61
CA ASP A 425 2.76 -2.13 -4.72
C ASP A 425 1.90 -2.51 -5.92
N TRP A 426 2.14 -1.86 -7.05
CA TRP A 426 1.42 -2.12 -8.30
C TRP A 426 2.29 -2.87 -9.32
N SER A 427 3.34 -3.57 -8.88
CA SER A 427 4.25 -4.31 -9.77
C SER A 427 3.52 -5.35 -10.61
N LYS A 428 2.46 -5.98 -10.07
CA LYS A 428 1.62 -6.95 -10.80
C LYS A 428 0.78 -6.32 -11.91
N ALA A 429 0.35 -5.07 -11.74
CA ALA A 429 -0.42 -4.34 -12.75
C ALA A 429 0.47 -3.52 -13.69
N ALA A 430 1.80 -3.55 -13.47
CA ALA A 430 2.68 -2.55 -14.06
C ALA A 430 2.75 -2.59 -15.59
N ASP A 431 2.69 -3.77 -16.18
CA ASP A 431 2.77 -3.90 -17.63
C ASP A 431 1.50 -3.35 -18.30
N VAL A 432 0.32 -3.58 -17.70
CA VAL A 432 -0.96 -3.03 -18.20
C VAL A 432 -0.99 -1.51 -18.05
N VAL A 433 -0.63 -0.99 -16.88
CA VAL A 433 -0.60 0.46 -16.60
C VAL A 433 0.39 1.19 -17.53
N LYS A 434 1.58 0.63 -17.74
CA LYS A 434 2.57 1.20 -18.66
C LYS A 434 2.11 1.17 -20.11
N ALA A 435 1.55 0.04 -20.55
CA ALA A 435 1.02 -0.07 -21.90
C ALA A 435 -0.09 0.97 -22.14
N GLU A 436 -0.98 1.18 -21.17
CA GLU A 436 -2.01 2.22 -21.27
C GLU A 436 -1.41 3.63 -21.36
N HIS A 437 -0.45 3.94 -20.48
CA HIS A 437 0.26 5.22 -20.49
C HIS A 437 0.97 5.49 -21.83
N GLU A 438 1.69 4.51 -22.36
CA GLU A 438 2.46 4.62 -23.60
C GLU A 438 1.57 4.68 -24.86
N THR A 439 0.45 3.95 -24.88
CA THR A 439 -0.40 3.82 -26.08
C THR A 439 -1.53 4.85 -26.14
N LEU A 440 -2.13 5.19 -24.99
CA LEU A 440 -3.25 6.14 -24.93
C LEU A 440 -2.81 7.55 -24.55
N GLY A 441 -1.65 7.70 -23.89
CA GLY A 441 -1.14 8.99 -23.42
C GLY A 441 -2.20 9.72 -22.59
N ALA A 442 -2.46 10.99 -22.93
CA ALA A 442 -3.45 11.83 -22.26
C ALA A 442 -4.91 11.34 -22.36
N ARG A 443 -5.22 10.39 -23.27
CA ARG A 443 -6.57 9.79 -23.38
C ARG A 443 -6.77 8.62 -22.43
N GLY A 444 -5.69 8.05 -21.89
CA GLY A 444 -5.74 6.97 -20.91
C GLY A 444 -5.83 7.50 -19.48
N ARG A 445 -6.13 6.60 -18.54
CA ARG A 445 -6.24 6.93 -17.11
C ARG A 445 -4.93 7.43 -16.55
N PHE A 446 -3.82 6.84 -16.97
CA PHE A 446 -2.50 7.09 -16.41
C PHE A 446 -1.65 8.07 -17.21
N GLY A 447 -2.27 8.86 -18.09
CA GLY A 447 -1.59 9.84 -18.94
C GLY A 447 -0.68 10.84 -18.20
N PRO A 448 -1.11 11.44 -17.07
CA PRO A 448 -0.33 12.45 -16.37
C PRO A 448 1.03 11.98 -15.84
N GLY A 449 1.20 10.69 -15.54
CA GLY A 449 2.46 10.18 -15.02
C GLY A 449 2.32 8.83 -14.33
N LEU A 450 3.46 8.19 -14.10
CA LEU A 450 3.56 6.90 -13.42
C LEU A 450 4.41 7.05 -12.15
N PRO A 451 3.83 6.86 -10.94
CA PRO A 451 4.59 6.92 -9.70
C PRO A 451 5.57 5.73 -9.60
N ARG A 452 6.36 5.63 -8.54
CA ARG A 452 7.18 4.43 -8.30
C ARG A 452 6.32 3.18 -8.11
N LYS A 453 6.82 2.01 -8.53
CA LYS A 453 6.10 0.72 -8.44
C LYS A 453 5.62 0.34 -7.04
N ASN A 454 6.33 0.79 -6.01
CA ASN A 454 6.03 0.51 -4.61
C ASN A 454 5.08 1.53 -3.97
N ASP A 455 4.49 2.44 -4.75
CA ASP A 455 3.45 3.36 -4.28
C ASP A 455 2.45 3.66 -5.41
N GLY A 456 1.32 2.96 -5.39
CA GLY A 456 0.22 3.12 -6.33
C GLY A 456 -0.84 4.12 -5.90
N SER A 457 -0.62 4.90 -4.82
CA SER A 457 -1.67 5.77 -4.24
C SER A 457 -2.20 6.78 -5.27
N LEU A 458 -1.31 7.45 -6.00
CA LEU A 458 -1.69 8.41 -7.05
C LEU A 458 -2.34 7.73 -8.28
N LEU A 459 -2.12 6.44 -8.52
CA LEU A 459 -2.80 5.72 -9.60
C LEU A 459 -4.29 5.54 -9.31
N PHE A 460 -4.69 5.36 -8.05
CA PHE A 460 -6.12 5.34 -7.68
C PHE A 460 -6.78 6.69 -7.95
N LEU A 461 -6.11 7.80 -7.62
CA LEU A 461 -6.63 9.13 -7.94
C LEU A 461 -6.80 9.31 -9.45
N LEU A 462 -5.79 8.98 -10.25
CA LEU A 462 -5.89 9.03 -11.71
C LEU A 462 -7.03 8.15 -12.26
N HIS A 463 -7.22 6.95 -11.70
CA HIS A 463 -8.34 6.08 -12.04
C HIS A 463 -9.68 6.75 -11.70
N MET A 464 -9.83 7.36 -10.52
CA MET A 464 -11.04 8.10 -10.14
C MET A 464 -11.29 9.32 -11.05
N LEU A 465 -10.26 10.08 -11.42
CA LEU A 465 -10.37 11.20 -12.36
C LEU A 465 -10.94 10.76 -13.70
N SER A 466 -10.55 9.59 -14.20
CA SER A 466 -11.06 9.05 -15.46
C SER A 466 -12.57 8.76 -15.47
N LYS A 467 -13.18 8.64 -14.29
CA LYS A 467 -14.61 8.38 -14.08
C LYS A 467 -15.43 9.65 -13.84
N MET A 468 -14.80 10.82 -13.85
CA MET A 468 -15.51 12.08 -13.68
C MET A 468 -16.34 12.41 -14.93
N LYS A 469 -17.59 12.82 -14.71
CA LYS A 469 -18.42 13.50 -15.72
C LYS A 469 -17.72 14.80 -16.14
N THR A 470 -17.90 15.20 -17.39
CA THR A 470 -17.36 16.50 -17.84
C THR A 470 -18.15 17.66 -17.20
N PRO A 471 -17.59 18.88 -17.11
CA PRO A 471 -18.30 20.03 -16.58
C PRO A 471 -19.65 20.30 -17.29
N GLU A 472 -19.74 20.02 -18.60
CA GLU A 472 -20.97 20.17 -19.40
C GLU A 472 -22.05 19.17 -18.98
N GLN A 473 -21.66 18.02 -18.43
CA GLN A 473 -22.55 17.01 -17.87
C GLN A 473 -22.86 17.24 -16.37
N GLY A 474 -22.50 18.42 -15.86
CA GLY A 474 -22.65 18.79 -14.46
C GLY A 474 -21.40 18.55 -13.62
N GLY A 475 -20.34 17.95 -14.16
CA GLY A 475 -19.07 17.68 -13.46
C GLY A 475 -19.16 16.61 -12.36
N SER A 476 -18.06 16.42 -11.63
CA SER A 476 -17.96 15.49 -10.51
C SER A 476 -17.19 16.07 -9.33
N ARG A 477 -17.40 15.49 -8.15
CA ARG A 477 -16.61 15.73 -6.93
C ARG A 477 -16.11 14.40 -6.39
N LEU A 478 -14.85 14.34 -5.99
CA LEU A 478 -14.28 13.15 -5.34
C LEU A 478 -13.58 13.49 -4.04
N ALA A 479 -13.62 12.55 -3.10
CA ALA A 479 -12.88 12.58 -1.85
C ALA A 479 -12.08 11.29 -1.70
N ILE A 480 -10.77 11.43 -1.49
CA ILE A 480 -9.84 10.30 -1.34
C ILE A 480 -8.97 10.48 -0.11
N VAL A 481 -8.75 9.41 0.65
CA VAL A 481 -7.81 9.42 1.77
C VAL A 481 -6.41 9.00 1.32
N PHE A 482 -5.40 9.75 1.77
CA PHE A 482 -4.00 9.43 1.57
C PHE A 482 -3.19 9.46 2.87
N ASN A 483 -2.04 8.80 2.84
CA ASN A 483 -0.95 9.11 3.78
C ASN A 483 -0.19 10.38 3.31
N GLY A 484 0.95 10.68 3.92
CA GLY A 484 1.75 11.85 3.52
C GLY A 484 2.47 11.75 2.16
N SER A 485 2.63 10.56 1.57
CA SER A 485 3.47 10.37 0.38
C SER A 485 3.00 11.18 -0.84
N PRO A 486 1.70 11.20 -1.21
CA PRO A 486 1.20 11.99 -2.33
C PRO A 486 1.48 13.49 -2.26
N LEU A 487 1.71 14.06 -1.07
CA LEU A 487 1.97 15.49 -0.88
C LEU A 487 3.32 15.93 -1.46
N PHE A 488 4.39 15.13 -1.30
CA PHE A 488 5.76 15.59 -1.55
C PHE A 488 6.70 14.55 -2.18
N THR A 489 6.32 13.26 -2.24
CA THR A 489 7.19 12.24 -2.85
C THR A 489 7.38 12.54 -4.34
N GLY A 490 8.59 12.34 -4.85
CA GLY A 490 8.93 12.52 -6.25
C GLY A 490 9.83 13.73 -6.49
N ALA A 491 10.82 13.57 -7.37
CA ALA A 491 11.65 14.70 -7.79
C ALA A 491 10.93 15.50 -8.90
N ALA A 492 11.41 16.69 -9.22
CA ALA A 492 10.94 17.44 -10.40
C ALA A 492 10.95 16.55 -11.65
N GLU A 493 9.87 16.63 -12.45
CA GLU A 493 9.57 15.78 -13.61
C GLU A 493 9.42 14.27 -13.33
N SER A 494 9.39 13.82 -12.07
CA SER A 494 9.01 12.43 -11.76
C SER A 494 7.50 12.25 -11.89
N GLY A 495 7.02 11.01 -12.07
CA GLY A 495 5.60 10.76 -12.27
C GLY A 495 4.72 11.27 -11.12
N GLU A 496 5.17 11.21 -9.87
CA GLU A 496 4.43 11.81 -8.75
C GLU A 496 4.32 13.33 -8.87
N SER A 497 5.40 14.00 -9.27
CA SER A 497 5.43 15.45 -9.50
C SER A 497 4.54 15.84 -10.68
N GLU A 498 4.57 15.10 -11.79
CA GLU A 498 3.74 15.37 -12.97
C GLU A 498 2.25 15.13 -12.71
N ILE A 499 1.90 14.17 -11.85
CA ILE A 499 0.51 13.99 -11.41
C ILE A 499 0.03 15.19 -10.58
N ARG A 500 0.84 15.67 -9.62
CA ARG A 500 0.49 16.89 -8.86
C ARG A 500 0.39 18.10 -9.76
N ARG A 501 1.35 18.27 -10.69
CA ARG A 501 1.31 19.30 -11.73
C ARG A 501 -0.01 19.27 -12.49
N TYR A 502 -0.41 18.10 -12.99
CA TYR A 502 -1.65 17.93 -13.72
C TYR A 502 -2.87 18.35 -12.90
N LEU A 503 -2.95 17.95 -11.63
CA LEU A 503 -4.05 18.32 -10.73
C LEU A 503 -4.14 19.84 -10.50
N LEU A 504 -3.00 20.50 -10.33
CA LEU A 504 -2.92 21.93 -10.01
C LEU A 504 -3.10 22.81 -11.24
N GLU A 505 -2.44 22.50 -12.35
CA GLU A 505 -2.55 23.24 -13.61
C GLU A 505 -3.94 23.10 -14.26
N ASN A 506 -4.65 21.99 -14.02
CA ASN A 506 -6.05 21.82 -14.45
C ASN A 506 -7.07 22.27 -13.39
N ASP A 507 -6.63 22.93 -12.32
CA ASP A 507 -7.47 23.47 -11.25
C ASP A 507 -8.42 22.43 -10.62
N LEU A 508 -7.95 21.19 -10.47
CA LEU A 508 -8.77 20.07 -9.99
C LEU A 508 -8.76 19.94 -8.47
N LEU A 509 -7.60 20.11 -7.82
CA LEU A 509 -7.45 19.97 -6.37
C LEU A 509 -8.11 21.14 -5.63
N GLU A 510 -9.15 20.88 -4.83
CA GLU A 510 -9.93 21.95 -4.16
C GLU A 510 -9.52 22.15 -2.70
N VAL A 511 -9.43 21.06 -1.92
CA VAL A 511 -9.02 21.12 -0.52
C VAL A 511 -8.23 19.89 -0.11
N ILE A 512 -7.25 20.08 0.78
CA ILE A 512 -6.60 19.01 1.54
C ILE A 512 -6.86 19.24 3.03
N VAL A 513 -7.41 18.23 3.70
CA VAL A 513 -7.65 18.25 5.14
C VAL A 513 -6.71 17.26 5.83
N ALA A 514 -5.83 17.73 6.72
CA ALA A 514 -5.05 16.84 7.57
C ALA A 514 -5.92 16.31 8.72
N LEU A 515 -5.95 15.00 8.90
CA LEU A 515 -6.68 14.35 9.98
C LEU A 515 -5.77 14.14 11.21
N PRO A 516 -6.35 13.98 12.41
CA PRO A 516 -5.61 13.55 13.58
C PRO A 516 -4.87 12.21 13.31
N ASP A 517 -3.71 12.04 13.94
CA ASP A 517 -3.03 10.75 14.03
C ASP A 517 -3.89 9.71 14.77
N GLN A 518 -3.55 8.42 14.65
CA GLN A 518 -4.24 7.35 15.38
C GLN A 518 -5.78 7.34 15.20
N MET A 519 -6.24 7.83 14.06
CA MET A 519 -7.66 7.80 13.64
C MET A 519 -8.01 6.50 12.94
N PHE A 520 -7.05 5.82 12.33
CA PHE A 520 -7.24 4.59 11.58
C PHE A 520 -6.81 3.37 12.40
N PHE A 521 -7.40 2.21 12.11
CA PHE A 521 -7.25 1.00 12.92
C PHE A 521 -5.85 0.37 12.88
N ASN A 522 -5.01 0.67 11.88
CA ASN A 522 -3.72 -0.03 11.66
C ASN A 522 -2.61 0.93 11.28
N THR A 523 -2.84 2.22 11.51
CA THR A 523 -1.76 3.16 11.41
C THR A 523 -1.97 4.34 12.36
N GLY A 524 -0.90 4.65 13.08
CA GLY A 524 -0.78 5.89 13.84
C GLY A 524 -0.27 7.06 13.01
N ILE A 525 -0.12 6.92 11.68
CA ILE A 525 0.37 8.02 10.83
C ILE A 525 -0.69 9.10 10.61
N ASN A 526 -0.23 10.30 10.27
CA ASN A 526 -1.10 11.35 9.76
C ASN A 526 -1.64 10.96 8.38
N THR A 527 -2.94 11.19 8.21
CA THR A 527 -3.66 10.95 6.97
C THR A 527 -4.32 12.24 6.50
N TYR A 528 -4.64 12.29 5.21
CA TYR A 528 -5.13 13.50 4.56
C TYR A 528 -6.32 13.15 3.68
N ILE A 529 -7.41 13.90 3.78
CA ILE A 529 -8.51 13.83 2.81
C ILE A 529 -8.22 14.86 1.72
N TRP A 530 -8.17 14.40 0.48
CA TRP A 530 -8.09 15.26 -0.70
C TRP A 530 -9.46 15.32 -1.36
N VAL A 531 -9.96 16.52 -1.57
CA VAL A 531 -11.15 16.76 -2.39
C VAL A 531 -10.71 17.31 -3.73
N VAL A 532 -11.15 16.65 -4.80
CA VAL A 532 -10.83 17.01 -6.18
C VAL A 532 -12.12 17.16 -6.97
N THR A 533 -12.22 18.20 -7.79
CA THR A 533 -13.42 18.49 -8.57
C THR A 533 -13.07 19.25 -9.85
N ASN A 534 -13.82 18.99 -10.92
CA ASN A 534 -13.74 19.74 -12.17
C ASN A 534 -14.85 20.80 -12.29
N ARG A 535 -15.55 21.09 -11.19
CA ARG A 535 -16.65 22.06 -11.12
C ARG A 535 -16.52 23.00 -9.92
N LYS A 536 -15.31 23.50 -9.65
CA LYS A 536 -15.05 24.43 -8.55
C LYS A 536 -15.99 25.65 -8.60
N PRO A 537 -16.60 26.04 -7.46
CA PRO A 537 -17.30 27.31 -7.33
C PRO A 537 -16.41 28.48 -7.74
N ALA A 538 -17.01 29.57 -8.24
CA ALA A 538 -16.27 30.72 -8.78
C ALA A 538 -15.24 31.30 -7.80
N ALA A 539 -15.54 31.35 -6.50
CA ALA A 539 -14.64 31.87 -5.47
C ALA A 539 -13.38 31.01 -5.24
N ARG A 540 -13.43 29.72 -5.58
CA ARG A 540 -12.35 28.73 -5.36
C ARG A 540 -11.48 28.46 -6.58
N ARG A 541 -11.81 29.02 -7.75
CA ARG A 541 -11.07 28.80 -8.99
C ARG A 541 -9.64 29.32 -8.87
N GLY A 542 -8.68 28.53 -9.36
CA GLY A 542 -7.25 28.81 -9.30
C GLY A 542 -6.63 28.69 -7.91
N LYS A 543 -7.37 28.15 -6.92
CA LYS A 543 -6.97 28.10 -5.51
C LYS A 543 -7.11 26.70 -4.92
N VAL A 544 -6.28 26.44 -3.91
CA VAL A 544 -6.34 25.25 -3.05
C VAL A 544 -6.45 25.69 -1.60
N GLN A 545 -7.38 25.09 -0.86
CA GLN A 545 -7.49 25.26 0.58
C GLN A 545 -6.74 24.14 1.31
N LEU A 546 -5.92 24.47 2.29
CA LEU A 546 -5.33 23.52 3.24
C LEU A 546 -6.00 23.70 4.59
N ILE A 547 -6.49 22.62 5.21
CA ILE A 547 -7.14 22.65 6.52
C ILE A 547 -6.42 21.71 7.49
N ASN A 548 -5.86 22.26 8.57
CA ASN A 548 -5.19 21.49 9.60
C ASN A 548 -6.19 20.98 10.65
N GLY A 549 -6.72 19.77 10.44
CA GLY A 549 -7.66 19.12 11.34
C GLY A 549 -7.01 18.30 12.46
N VAL A 550 -5.68 18.31 12.64
CA VAL A 550 -4.95 17.39 13.54
C VAL A 550 -5.39 17.51 15.01
N LYS A 551 -5.82 18.71 15.45
CA LYS A 551 -6.26 18.96 16.84
C LYS A 551 -7.72 18.62 17.11
N TYR A 552 -8.51 18.32 16.07
CA TYR A 552 -9.95 18.08 16.17
C TYR A 552 -10.21 16.61 16.46
N PHE A 553 -10.13 16.20 17.73
CA PHE A 553 -10.42 14.82 18.11
C PHE A 553 -10.89 14.72 19.56
N GLN A 554 -11.59 13.64 19.86
CA GLN A 554 -11.78 13.15 21.22
C GLN A 554 -11.03 11.83 21.40
N LYS A 555 -10.50 11.59 22.60
CA LYS A 555 -9.85 10.32 22.91
C LYS A 555 -10.90 9.24 23.10
N MET A 556 -10.67 8.08 22.50
CA MET A 556 -11.52 6.92 22.67
C MET A 556 -11.33 6.33 24.07
N ARG A 557 -12.42 5.87 24.70
CA ARG A 557 -12.36 5.17 25.99
C ARG A 557 -11.61 3.84 25.89
N LYS A 558 -11.77 3.15 24.75
CA LYS A 558 -11.11 1.89 24.44
C LYS A 558 -10.44 1.98 23.08
N SER A 559 -9.15 1.70 23.08
CA SER A 559 -8.32 1.53 21.89
C SER A 559 -8.83 0.40 20.98
N LEU A 560 -8.79 0.59 19.67
CA LEU A 560 -9.08 -0.44 18.67
C LEU A 560 -7.92 -0.53 17.67
N GLY A 561 -7.08 -1.57 17.74
CA GLY A 561 -5.85 -1.66 16.95
C GLY A 561 -4.88 -0.52 17.28
N ASP A 562 -4.55 0.33 16.31
CA ASP A 562 -3.82 1.61 16.45
C ASP A 562 -4.74 2.82 16.68
N LYS A 563 -6.05 2.66 16.50
CA LYS A 563 -7.02 3.74 16.67
C LYS A 563 -7.16 4.12 18.15
N ARG A 564 -6.93 5.40 18.45
CA ARG A 564 -7.03 5.99 19.80
C ARG A 564 -7.88 7.26 19.83
N LYS A 565 -8.10 7.87 18.66
CA LYS A 565 -8.77 9.15 18.49
C LYS A 565 -9.94 9.00 17.54
N GLU A 566 -10.98 9.82 17.73
CA GLU A 566 -12.13 9.88 16.83
C GLU A 566 -12.63 11.32 16.66
N LEU A 567 -13.27 11.60 15.52
CA LEU A 567 -14.00 12.83 15.27
C LEU A 567 -15.39 12.72 15.92
N SER A 568 -15.74 13.71 16.74
CA SER A 568 -17.11 13.88 17.22
C SER A 568 -17.96 14.55 16.13
N PRO A 569 -19.30 14.47 16.19
CA PRO A 569 -20.16 15.24 15.29
C PRO A 569 -19.83 16.74 15.29
N GLN A 570 -19.49 17.31 16.44
CA GLN A 570 -19.10 18.72 16.57
C GLN A 570 -17.78 19.02 15.85
N HIS A 571 -16.79 18.12 15.93
CA HIS A 571 -15.54 18.27 15.18
C HIS A 571 -15.78 18.22 13.66
N ILE A 572 -16.67 17.33 13.20
CA ILE A 572 -17.06 17.24 11.79
C ILE A 572 -17.71 18.55 11.34
N GLU A 573 -18.67 19.07 12.11
CA GLU A 573 -19.34 20.35 11.84
C GLU A 573 -18.33 21.52 11.77
N GLN A 574 -17.41 21.59 12.73
CA GLN A 574 -16.36 22.63 12.76
C GLN A 574 -15.47 22.57 11.52
N LEU A 575 -14.92 21.39 11.18
CA LEU A 575 -14.05 21.22 10.02
C LEU A 575 -14.79 21.49 8.70
N THR A 576 -16.05 21.08 8.61
CA THR A 576 -16.93 21.34 7.47
C THR A 576 -17.23 22.85 7.35
N GLY A 577 -17.40 23.53 8.48
CA GLY A 577 -17.52 24.99 8.55
C GLY A 577 -16.27 25.73 8.07
N LEU A 578 -15.07 25.26 8.45
CA LEU A 578 -13.81 25.81 7.95
C LEU A 578 -13.68 25.67 6.42
N PHE A 579 -14.10 24.52 5.89
CA PHE A 579 -14.15 24.32 4.44
C PHE A 579 -15.11 25.31 3.78
N LYS A 580 -16.34 25.45 4.31
CA LYS A 580 -17.38 26.34 3.77
C LYS A 580 -16.99 27.82 3.80
N ALA A 581 -16.37 28.26 4.90
CA ALA A 581 -15.99 29.66 5.10
C ALA A 581 -14.98 30.13 4.05
N PHE A 582 -14.00 29.27 3.70
CA PHE A 582 -12.97 29.59 2.72
C PHE A 582 -12.23 30.90 3.05
N GLU A 583 -11.83 31.04 4.31
CA GLU A 583 -11.09 32.19 4.84
C GLU A 583 -9.76 31.71 5.46
N ASP A 584 -8.69 32.48 5.25
CA ASP A 584 -7.39 32.21 5.88
C ASP A 584 -7.46 32.33 7.42
N GLY A 585 -6.73 31.47 8.11
CA GLY A 585 -6.70 31.47 9.57
C GLY A 585 -5.53 30.66 10.15
N PRO A 586 -5.58 30.36 11.47
CA PRO A 586 -4.60 29.49 12.11
C PRO A 586 -4.64 28.05 11.57
N ASP A 587 -5.84 27.54 11.33
CA ASP A 587 -6.07 26.16 10.87
C ASP A 587 -6.36 26.06 9.38
N VAL A 588 -6.40 27.20 8.67
CA VAL A 588 -6.72 27.25 7.23
C VAL A 588 -5.69 28.11 6.52
N LYS A 589 -5.17 27.61 5.39
CA LYS A 589 -4.35 28.38 4.45
C LYS A 589 -4.90 28.26 3.05
N ILE A 590 -4.97 29.36 2.31
CA ILE A 590 -5.43 29.40 0.92
C ILE A 590 -4.27 29.81 0.02
N PHE A 591 -3.98 28.99 -0.97
CA PHE A 591 -2.90 29.21 -1.93
C PHE A 591 -3.44 29.28 -3.34
N ALA A 592 -2.75 30.03 -4.20
CA ALA A 592 -2.91 29.89 -5.64
C ALA A 592 -2.29 28.56 -6.10
N ASN A 593 -2.76 28.02 -7.23
CA ASN A 593 -2.24 26.75 -7.74
C ASN A 593 -0.72 26.81 -8.04
N GLU A 594 -0.23 27.98 -8.45
CA GLU A 594 1.18 28.23 -8.79
C GLU A 594 2.11 28.22 -7.57
N ASP A 595 1.59 28.46 -6.36
CA ASP A 595 2.38 28.50 -5.10
C ASP A 595 3.00 27.13 -4.76
N PHE A 596 2.49 26.04 -5.35
CA PHE A 596 2.97 24.67 -5.13
C PHE A 596 4.02 24.22 -6.17
N GLY A 597 4.28 25.04 -7.18
CA GLY A 597 5.30 24.78 -8.19
C GLY A 597 6.65 25.34 -7.79
N PHE A 598 7.72 24.69 -8.24
CA PHE A 598 9.08 25.19 -8.10
C PHE A 598 9.96 24.84 -9.30
N HIS A 599 10.97 25.68 -9.55
CA HIS A 599 12.14 25.38 -10.34
C HIS A 599 13.18 24.65 -9.47
N ARG A 600 13.45 23.38 -9.78
CA ARG A 600 14.62 22.65 -9.27
C ARG A 600 15.83 23.11 -10.08
N ILE A 601 16.62 24.02 -9.53
CA ILE A 601 17.84 24.52 -10.17
C ILE A 601 19.04 23.67 -9.77
N THR A 602 20.01 23.53 -10.67
CA THR A 602 21.32 22.95 -10.35
C THR A 602 22.30 24.08 -10.09
N VAL A 603 22.79 24.19 -8.86
CA VAL A 603 23.78 25.17 -8.45
C VAL A 603 25.16 24.52 -8.61
N GLU A 604 25.91 25.01 -9.58
CA GLU A 604 27.27 24.56 -9.83
C GLU A 604 28.26 25.49 -9.13
N ARG A 605 29.40 24.93 -8.72
CA ARG A 605 30.53 25.64 -8.12
C ARG A 605 31.78 25.35 -8.95
N PRO A 606 32.75 26.28 -8.98
CA PRO A 606 33.92 26.11 -9.82
C PRO A 606 34.80 24.99 -9.29
N LEU A 607 35.41 24.27 -10.22
CA LEU A 607 36.44 23.29 -9.92
C LEU A 607 37.76 24.02 -9.65
N GLN A 608 38.25 23.94 -8.41
CA GLN A 608 39.54 24.49 -8.01
C GLN A 608 40.40 23.37 -7.47
N LEU A 609 41.46 23.04 -8.20
CA LEU A 609 42.30 21.89 -7.90
C LEU A 609 43.74 22.34 -7.69
N ASP A 610 44.31 21.95 -6.56
CA ASP A 610 45.75 21.89 -6.45
C ASP A 610 46.27 20.55 -6.98
N PHE A 611 47.55 20.49 -7.32
CA PHE A 611 48.19 19.28 -7.82
C PHE A 611 49.51 19.05 -7.11
N GLN A 612 49.79 17.80 -6.75
CA GLN A 612 51.03 17.42 -6.07
C GLN A 612 51.38 15.97 -6.39
N ALA A 613 52.67 15.71 -6.62
CA ALA A 613 53.23 14.37 -6.82
C ALA A 613 53.74 13.75 -5.51
N SER A 614 52.97 13.90 -4.42
CA SER A 614 53.29 13.29 -3.13
C SER A 614 53.15 11.76 -3.19
N PRO A 615 53.89 11.00 -2.36
CA PRO A 615 53.73 9.55 -2.30
C PRO A 615 52.27 9.10 -2.12
N GLU A 616 51.51 9.83 -1.29
CA GLU A 616 50.11 9.55 -0.99
C GLU A 616 49.20 9.74 -2.21
N ARG A 617 49.38 10.84 -2.97
CA ARG A 617 48.58 11.10 -4.17
C ARG A 617 49.00 10.23 -5.35
N LEU A 618 50.28 9.91 -5.49
CA LEU A 618 50.77 8.95 -6.48
C LEU A 618 50.16 7.56 -6.27
N ALA A 619 50.00 7.12 -5.02
CA ALA A 619 49.34 5.85 -4.71
C ALA A 619 47.88 5.79 -5.21
N ARG A 620 47.19 6.94 -5.33
CA ARG A 620 45.80 6.99 -5.84
C ARG A 620 45.68 6.58 -7.30
N LEU A 621 46.77 6.66 -8.08
CA LEU A 621 46.80 6.17 -9.47
C LEU A 621 46.40 4.70 -9.55
N GLU A 622 46.71 3.88 -8.54
CA GLU A 622 46.35 2.47 -8.52
C GLU A 622 44.83 2.23 -8.55
N GLY A 623 44.05 3.20 -8.08
CA GLY A 623 42.58 3.19 -8.14
C GLY A 623 41.99 3.67 -9.47
N GLU A 624 42.79 4.32 -10.33
CA GLU A 624 42.30 4.88 -11.59
C GLU A 624 42.02 3.80 -12.63
N ARG A 625 40.83 3.81 -13.23
CA ARG A 625 40.42 2.77 -14.18
C ARG A 625 41.34 2.70 -15.40
N THR A 626 41.76 3.86 -15.92
CA THR A 626 42.69 3.95 -17.05
C THR A 626 44.06 3.39 -16.66
N TRP A 627 44.51 3.62 -15.44
CA TRP A 627 45.75 3.06 -14.90
C TRP A 627 45.69 1.54 -14.79
N ILE A 628 44.64 0.99 -14.17
CA ILE A 628 44.40 -0.46 -14.06
C ILE A 628 44.37 -1.11 -15.44
N SER A 629 43.75 -0.42 -16.42
CA SER A 629 43.60 -0.97 -17.76
C SER A 629 44.92 -1.20 -18.50
N LEU A 630 45.97 -0.41 -18.20
CA LEU A 630 47.30 -0.55 -18.80
C LEU A 630 47.88 -1.94 -18.55
N ALA A 631 47.72 -2.46 -17.33
CA ALA A 631 48.22 -3.77 -16.91
C ALA A 631 47.11 -4.84 -16.89
N SER A 632 46.10 -4.72 -17.75
CA SER A 632 45.02 -5.69 -17.91
C SER A 632 44.99 -6.25 -19.33
N SER A 633 44.51 -7.48 -19.52
CA SER A 633 44.32 -8.06 -20.86
C SER A 633 42.95 -8.72 -20.98
N LYS A 634 42.31 -8.54 -22.13
CA LYS A 634 41.07 -9.25 -22.51
C LYS A 634 41.33 -10.40 -23.49
N LYS A 635 42.59 -10.71 -23.79
CA LYS A 635 42.95 -11.76 -24.75
C LYS A 635 42.72 -13.14 -24.13
N LYS A 636 42.15 -14.05 -24.92
CA LYS A 636 41.91 -15.45 -24.50
C LYS A 636 43.20 -16.27 -24.48
N ASP A 637 44.19 -15.89 -25.28
CA ASP A 637 45.54 -16.49 -25.28
C ASP A 637 46.31 -16.07 -24.03
N LYS A 638 46.68 -17.05 -23.20
CA LYS A 638 47.37 -16.83 -21.91
C LYS A 638 48.78 -16.28 -22.06
N ALA A 639 49.51 -16.64 -23.12
CA ALA A 639 50.85 -16.13 -23.37
C ALA A 639 50.80 -14.68 -23.85
N ALA A 640 49.91 -14.39 -24.80
CA ALA A 640 49.69 -13.03 -25.28
C ALA A 640 49.13 -12.10 -24.19
N ALA A 641 48.23 -12.61 -23.32
CA ALA A 641 47.69 -11.86 -22.20
C ALA A 641 48.77 -11.54 -21.15
N ARG A 642 49.65 -12.48 -20.82
CA ARG A 642 50.78 -12.26 -19.90
C ARG A 642 51.76 -11.22 -20.45
N ALA A 643 52.08 -11.30 -21.74
CA ALA A 643 52.98 -10.34 -22.39
C ALA A 643 52.40 -8.92 -22.39
N GLU A 644 51.09 -8.79 -22.66
CA GLU A 644 50.39 -7.51 -22.62
C GLU A 644 50.34 -6.91 -21.20
N ILE A 645 50.05 -7.72 -20.19
CA ILE A 645 50.08 -7.29 -18.77
C ILE A 645 51.49 -6.86 -18.36
N ALA A 646 52.52 -7.62 -18.73
CA ALA A 646 53.91 -7.29 -18.40
C ALA A 646 54.35 -5.98 -19.05
N SER A 647 54.02 -5.77 -20.33
CA SER A 647 54.26 -4.51 -21.03
C SER A 647 53.52 -3.35 -20.37
N GLY A 648 52.25 -3.56 -19.99
CA GLY A 648 51.45 -2.61 -19.23
C GLY A 648 52.07 -2.19 -17.89
N LYS A 649 52.57 -3.16 -17.12
CA LYS A 649 53.28 -2.90 -15.86
C LYS A 649 54.57 -2.13 -16.07
N ALA A 650 55.29 -2.39 -17.16
CA ALA A 650 56.50 -1.63 -17.51
C ALA A 650 56.15 -0.16 -17.81
N VAL A 651 55.05 0.09 -18.53
CA VAL A 651 54.55 1.45 -18.77
C VAL A 651 54.13 2.14 -17.47
N GLN A 652 53.41 1.45 -16.58
CA GLN A 652 53.06 1.97 -15.24
C GLN A 652 54.32 2.35 -14.44
N ALA A 653 55.34 1.49 -14.41
CA ALA A 653 56.59 1.78 -13.71
C ALA A 653 57.32 2.99 -14.31
N GLN A 654 57.34 3.13 -15.63
CA GLN A 654 57.92 4.30 -16.31
C GLN A 654 57.16 5.59 -15.97
N ILE A 655 55.84 5.54 -15.89
CA ILE A 655 55.04 6.71 -15.51
C ILE A 655 55.30 7.09 -14.04
N LEU A 656 55.32 6.12 -13.12
CA LEU A 656 55.66 6.40 -11.72
C LEU A 656 57.08 6.97 -11.58
N ALA A 657 58.05 6.46 -12.34
CA ALA A 657 59.39 7.00 -12.35
C ALA A 657 59.44 8.45 -12.87
N ALA A 658 58.71 8.76 -13.95
CA ALA A 658 58.61 10.11 -14.48
C ALA A 658 57.93 11.06 -13.49
N LEU A 659 56.81 10.64 -12.88
CA LEU A 659 56.11 11.46 -11.89
C LEU A 659 56.91 11.64 -10.59
N GLY A 660 57.68 10.63 -10.18
CA GLY A 660 58.59 10.70 -9.04
C GLY A 660 59.81 11.61 -9.26
N GLY A 661 60.05 12.07 -10.49
CA GLY A 661 61.02 13.12 -10.80
C GLY A 661 60.51 14.54 -10.51
N LEU A 662 59.23 14.69 -10.15
CA LEU A 662 58.69 15.94 -9.62
C LEU A 662 59.01 16.06 -8.12
N ASP A 663 59.18 17.28 -7.63
CA ASP A 663 59.28 17.53 -6.20
C ASP A 663 57.93 17.21 -5.52
N GLY A 664 57.92 16.16 -4.70
CA GLY A 664 56.74 15.71 -3.97
C GLY A 664 56.21 16.72 -2.94
N GLN A 665 57.01 17.73 -2.56
CA GLN A 665 56.57 18.83 -1.68
C GLN A 665 56.00 20.01 -2.46
N GLN A 666 56.29 20.13 -3.76
CA GLN A 666 55.82 21.23 -4.57
C GLN A 666 54.31 21.13 -4.81
N LEU A 667 53.58 22.13 -4.32
CA LEU A 667 52.16 22.29 -4.57
C LEU A 667 51.94 23.20 -5.78
N PHE A 668 51.23 22.70 -6.79
CA PHE A 668 50.83 23.48 -7.96
C PHE A 668 49.39 23.96 -7.77
N LEU A 669 49.19 25.27 -7.72
CA LEU A 669 47.85 25.87 -7.61
C LEU A 669 47.18 26.10 -8.97
N ASP A 670 47.83 25.74 -10.07
CA ASP A 670 47.26 25.85 -11.41
C ASP A 670 47.52 24.58 -12.25
N ARG A 671 46.49 24.15 -12.97
CA ARG A 671 46.51 22.94 -13.80
C ARG A 671 47.55 23.03 -14.92
N ARG A 672 47.79 24.23 -15.47
CA ARG A 672 48.62 24.42 -16.66
C ARG A 672 50.09 24.16 -16.34
N SER A 673 50.58 24.73 -15.25
CA SER A 673 51.95 24.54 -14.75
C SER A 673 52.18 23.09 -14.36
N PHE A 674 51.23 22.46 -13.68
CA PHE A 674 51.33 21.04 -13.34
C PHE A 674 51.42 20.14 -14.59
N VAL A 675 50.53 20.34 -15.57
CA VAL A 675 50.58 19.60 -16.84
C VAL A 675 51.90 19.83 -17.58
N ALA A 676 52.44 21.04 -17.56
CA ALA A 676 53.74 21.35 -18.16
C ALA A 676 54.88 20.59 -17.45
N ALA A 677 54.87 20.57 -16.12
CA ALA A 677 55.85 19.83 -15.31
C ALA A 677 55.79 18.32 -15.58
N VAL A 678 54.58 17.73 -15.57
CA VAL A 678 54.38 16.31 -15.90
C VAL A 678 54.87 15.99 -17.32
N LYS A 679 54.58 16.84 -18.31
CA LYS A 679 55.06 16.64 -19.69
C LYS A 679 56.57 16.76 -19.81
N ALA A 680 57.19 17.69 -19.08
CA ALA A 680 58.64 17.84 -19.06
C ALA A 680 59.32 16.57 -18.51
N GLN A 681 58.82 16.03 -17.39
CA GLN A 681 59.32 14.78 -16.82
C GLN A 681 59.06 13.58 -17.75
N ALA A 682 57.87 13.47 -18.33
CA ALA A 682 57.57 12.42 -19.30
C ALA A 682 58.56 12.44 -20.48
N LYS A 683 58.91 13.63 -20.98
CA LYS A 683 59.91 13.78 -22.06
C LYS A 683 61.32 13.34 -21.64
N LEU A 684 61.76 13.66 -20.41
CA LEU A 684 63.05 13.21 -19.88
C LEU A 684 63.14 11.68 -19.80
N HIS A 685 62.01 11.02 -19.53
CA HIS A 685 61.89 9.56 -19.48
C HIS A 685 61.50 8.91 -20.83
N GLY A 686 61.49 9.68 -21.93
CA GLY A 686 61.15 9.17 -23.27
C GLY A 686 59.70 8.68 -23.42
N LEU A 687 58.80 9.16 -22.57
CA LEU A 687 57.41 8.71 -22.47
C LEU A 687 56.43 9.69 -23.12
N VAL A 688 55.46 9.17 -23.86
CA VAL A 688 54.34 9.93 -24.41
C VAL A 688 53.06 9.59 -23.65
N ILE A 689 52.55 10.56 -22.87
CA ILE A 689 51.31 10.37 -22.10
C ILE A 689 50.10 10.61 -22.99
N ALA A 690 49.31 9.58 -23.22
CA ALA A 690 48.04 9.69 -23.93
C ALA A 690 47.03 10.58 -23.16
N PRO A 691 46.12 11.31 -23.83
CA PRO A 691 45.18 12.21 -23.15
C PRO A 691 44.34 11.57 -22.05
N ALA A 692 43.88 10.32 -22.26
CA ALA A 692 43.10 9.58 -21.26
C ALA A 692 43.90 9.27 -20.00
N LEU A 693 45.19 8.97 -20.15
CA LEU A 693 46.11 8.74 -19.04
C LEU A 693 46.47 10.05 -18.33
N MET A 694 46.67 11.14 -19.07
CA MET A 694 46.84 12.47 -18.47
C MET A 694 45.65 12.85 -17.59
N LYS A 695 44.42 12.56 -18.03
CA LYS A 695 43.22 12.78 -17.21
C LYS A 695 43.24 11.96 -15.92
N ALA A 696 43.68 10.70 -15.96
CA ALA A 696 43.83 9.86 -14.77
C ALA A 696 44.91 10.40 -13.82
N ILE A 697 46.02 10.90 -14.36
CA ILE A 697 47.07 11.55 -13.55
C ILE A 697 46.53 12.81 -12.88
N LEU A 698 45.83 13.67 -13.61
CA LEU A 698 45.22 14.87 -13.03
C LEU A 698 44.20 14.53 -11.94
N SER A 699 43.35 13.53 -12.17
CA SER A 699 42.36 13.04 -11.20
C SER A 699 43.03 12.52 -9.93
N ALA A 700 44.02 11.63 -10.06
CA ALA A 700 44.70 11.03 -8.91
C ALA A 700 45.56 12.01 -8.11
N LEU A 701 46.20 12.97 -8.78
CA LEU A 701 47.18 13.87 -8.15
C LEU A 701 46.58 15.22 -7.72
N SER A 702 45.27 15.40 -7.83
CA SER A 702 44.59 16.61 -7.41
C SER A 702 43.72 16.46 -6.17
N GLU A 703 43.52 17.58 -5.48
CA GLU A 703 42.52 17.75 -4.43
C GLU A 703 41.85 19.12 -4.58
N HIS A 704 40.62 19.24 -4.06
CA HIS A 704 39.93 20.52 -4.02
C HIS A 704 40.67 21.51 -3.12
N ASN A 705 40.90 22.73 -3.61
CA ASN A 705 41.58 23.78 -2.87
C ASN A 705 41.05 25.16 -3.30
N ASP A 706 40.37 25.85 -2.38
CA ASP A 706 39.77 27.17 -2.63
C ASP A 706 40.80 28.26 -3.00
N ALA A 707 42.09 28.05 -2.71
CA ALA A 707 43.17 28.95 -3.09
C ALA A 707 43.76 28.67 -4.49
N ALA A 708 43.35 27.59 -5.16
CA ALA A 708 43.81 27.24 -6.49
C ALA A 708 43.09 28.04 -7.59
N GLU A 709 43.73 28.17 -8.75
CA GLU A 709 43.10 28.80 -9.91
C GLU A 709 41.91 27.98 -10.42
N LEU A 710 40.88 28.68 -10.91
CA LEU A 710 39.69 28.06 -11.51
C LEU A 710 40.10 27.20 -12.70
N CYS A 711 39.73 25.92 -12.66
CA CYS A 711 39.93 25.02 -13.78
C CYS A 711 39.03 25.43 -14.96
N ARG A 712 39.64 25.50 -16.15
CA ARG A 712 38.94 25.83 -17.39
C ARG A 712 39.05 24.72 -18.42
N ASP A 713 37.97 24.55 -19.16
CA ASP A 713 37.89 23.59 -20.25
C ASP A 713 38.65 24.09 -21.50
N LYS A 714 38.58 23.34 -22.59
CA LYS A 714 39.26 23.71 -23.85
C LYS A 714 38.69 24.97 -24.51
N LYS A 715 37.48 25.40 -24.14
CA LYS A 715 36.81 26.60 -24.64
C LYS A 715 37.10 27.82 -23.75
N GLY A 716 37.72 27.62 -22.59
CA GLY A 716 38.01 28.67 -21.61
C GLY A 716 36.90 28.87 -20.58
N GLU A 717 35.85 28.05 -20.64
CA GLU A 717 34.74 28.08 -19.68
C GLU A 717 35.15 27.44 -18.35
N ILE A 718 34.59 27.93 -17.25
CA ILE A 718 34.83 27.38 -15.91
C ILE A 718 34.26 25.96 -15.85
N GLU A 719 35.07 25.01 -15.38
CA GLU A 719 34.62 23.64 -15.12
C GLU A 719 33.88 23.58 -13.77
N ALA A 720 32.76 22.87 -13.71
CA ALA A 720 32.03 22.64 -12.47
C ALA A 720 32.64 21.50 -11.64
N ASP A 721 32.70 21.67 -10.33
CA ASP A 721 32.98 20.57 -9.39
C ASP A 721 31.71 19.81 -9.05
N SER A 722 31.59 18.59 -9.58
CA SER A 722 30.44 17.72 -9.30
C SER A 722 30.31 17.32 -7.83
N ASN A 723 31.37 17.41 -7.02
CA ASN A 723 31.34 17.10 -5.58
C ASN A 723 30.76 18.25 -4.75
N LEU A 724 30.81 19.47 -5.27
CA LEU A 724 30.30 20.68 -4.62
C LEU A 724 28.97 21.16 -5.24
N ARG A 725 28.45 20.46 -6.23
CA ARG A 725 27.14 20.72 -6.84
C ARG A 725 26.04 20.59 -5.80
N ASP A 726 25.16 21.57 -5.78
CA ASP A 726 23.95 21.57 -4.97
C ASP A 726 22.69 21.80 -5.82
N TYR A 727 21.53 21.77 -5.17
CA TYR A 727 20.25 21.93 -5.81
C TYR A 727 19.27 22.70 -4.92
N GLU A 728 18.72 23.76 -5.48
CA GLU A 728 17.73 24.62 -4.81
C GLU A 728 16.35 24.43 -5.44
N ASN A 729 15.30 24.64 -4.62
CA ASN A 729 13.91 24.72 -5.07
C ASN A 729 13.46 26.17 -5.02
N VAL A 730 13.44 26.84 -6.17
CA VAL A 730 12.97 28.23 -6.29
C VAL A 730 11.48 28.21 -6.61
N PRO A 731 10.59 28.87 -5.85
CA PRO A 731 9.16 28.94 -6.18
C PRO A 731 8.94 29.42 -7.63
N LEU A 732 7.91 28.92 -8.34
CA LEU A 732 7.61 29.37 -9.71
C LEU A 732 7.28 30.88 -9.80
N THR A 733 6.86 31.46 -8.68
CA THR A 733 6.52 32.87 -8.54
C THR A 733 7.73 33.77 -8.29
N ASP A 734 8.92 33.20 -8.08
CA ASP A 734 10.17 33.92 -7.78
C ASP A 734 11.14 33.82 -8.97
N ASP A 735 11.92 34.89 -9.21
CA ASP A 735 12.96 34.87 -10.23
C ASP A 735 14.20 34.12 -9.73
N ILE A 736 14.81 33.30 -10.60
CA ILE A 736 15.95 32.47 -10.23
C ILE A 736 17.18 33.32 -9.88
N ASP A 737 17.44 34.40 -10.61
CA ASP A 737 18.61 35.26 -10.35
C ASP A 737 18.43 36.05 -9.05
N ASP A 738 17.23 36.55 -8.79
CA ASP A 738 16.89 37.23 -7.53
C ASP A 738 17.00 36.28 -6.33
N TYR A 739 16.52 35.04 -6.45
CA TYR A 739 16.71 34.01 -5.43
C TYR A 739 18.19 33.71 -5.19
N MET A 740 18.98 33.53 -6.27
CA MET A 740 20.42 33.29 -6.16
C MET A 740 21.14 34.43 -5.45
N ALA A 741 20.81 35.68 -5.77
CA ALA A 741 21.40 36.85 -5.13
C ALA A 741 21.07 36.95 -3.63
N ARG A 742 19.86 36.51 -3.24
CA ARG A 742 19.37 36.61 -1.87
C ARG A 742 19.82 35.44 -0.97
N GLU A 743 19.74 34.21 -1.47
CA GLU A 743 19.87 33.00 -0.65
C GLU A 743 21.17 32.23 -0.88
N VAL A 744 21.78 32.32 -2.08
CA VAL A 744 22.93 31.46 -2.45
C VAL A 744 24.26 32.22 -2.49
N LEU A 745 24.34 33.29 -3.30
CA LEU A 745 25.56 34.06 -3.52
C LEU A 745 26.17 34.70 -2.25
N PRO A 746 25.40 35.09 -1.21
CA PRO A 746 25.99 35.56 0.05
C PRO A 746 26.82 34.50 0.79
N HIS A 747 26.53 33.22 0.55
CA HIS A 747 27.22 32.09 1.17
C HIS A 747 28.23 31.43 0.21
N VAL A 748 27.97 31.47 -1.09
CA VAL A 748 28.79 30.86 -2.14
C VAL A 748 28.94 31.83 -3.33
N PRO A 749 29.85 32.82 -3.25
CA PRO A 749 29.90 33.94 -4.21
C PRO A 749 30.26 33.57 -5.65
N ASP A 750 30.87 32.41 -5.84
CA ASP A 750 31.37 31.88 -7.11
C ASP A 750 30.41 30.85 -7.74
N ALA A 751 29.26 30.59 -7.12
CA ALA A 751 28.25 29.68 -7.64
C ALA A 751 27.51 30.27 -8.84
N TRP A 752 27.02 29.40 -9.73
CA TRP A 752 26.12 29.77 -10.81
C TRP A 752 25.09 28.68 -11.08
N VAL A 753 24.01 29.02 -11.79
CA VAL A 753 22.96 28.08 -12.15
C VAL A 753 23.23 27.44 -13.51
N ASP A 754 23.23 26.11 -13.58
CA ASP A 754 23.13 25.39 -14.85
C ASP A 754 21.65 25.35 -15.29
N ARG A 755 21.25 26.37 -16.05
CA ARG A 755 19.88 26.52 -16.56
C ARG A 755 19.45 25.36 -17.46
N SER A 756 20.38 24.67 -18.12
CA SER A 756 20.06 23.51 -18.97
C SER A 756 19.56 22.29 -18.17
N LYS A 757 19.82 22.26 -16.87
CA LYS A 757 19.37 21.22 -15.93
C LYS A 757 18.20 21.68 -15.04
N THR A 758 17.68 22.88 -15.26
CA THR A 758 16.54 23.38 -14.48
C THR A 758 15.28 22.63 -14.86
N LYS A 759 14.59 22.09 -13.86
CA LYS A 759 13.39 21.28 -14.03
C LYS A 759 12.24 21.88 -13.24
N VAL A 760 11.01 21.70 -13.71
CA VAL A 760 9.82 22.11 -12.95
C VAL A 760 9.34 20.94 -12.10
N GLY A 761 9.09 21.20 -10.83
CA GLY A 761 8.52 20.26 -9.89
C GLY A 761 7.30 20.86 -9.19
N TYR A 762 6.49 19.98 -8.62
CA TYR A 762 5.35 20.36 -7.79
C TYR A 762 5.38 19.56 -6.49
N GLU A 763 5.15 20.24 -5.37
CA GLU A 763 5.02 19.65 -4.04
C GLU A 763 4.04 20.45 -3.20
N ILE A 764 3.41 19.79 -2.22
CA ILE A 764 2.47 20.41 -1.29
C ILE A 764 3.08 20.27 0.10
N PRO A 765 3.90 21.24 0.57
CA PRO A 765 4.62 21.13 1.83
C PRO A 765 3.69 21.46 3.01
N PHE A 766 2.63 20.67 3.16
CA PHE A 766 1.52 20.91 4.09
C PHE A 766 1.98 21.24 5.51
N THR A 767 2.88 20.42 6.07
CA THR A 767 3.38 20.60 7.44
C THR A 767 4.18 21.89 7.63
N ARG A 768 4.87 22.38 6.59
CA ARG A 768 5.63 23.63 6.63
C ARG A 768 4.71 24.84 6.82
N HIS A 769 3.51 24.82 6.23
CA HIS A 769 2.57 25.94 6.28
C HIS A 769 1.87 26.10 7.63
N PHE A 770 1.80 25.04 8.43
CA PHE A 770 1.21 25.03 9.77
C PHE A 770 2.25 24.84 10.88
N TYR A 771 3.54 24.91 10.54
CA TYR A 771 4.60 24.83 11.53
C TYR A 771 4.65 26.14 12.34
N GLU A 772 4.33 26.04 13.62
CA GLU A 772 4.57 27.11 14.57
C GLU A 772 5.91 26.85 15.27
N TYR A 773 6.84 27.81 15.17
CA TYR A 773 8.12 27.72 15.86
C TYR A 773 7.89 27.77 17.38
N VAL A 774 8.18 26.67 18.06
CA VAL A 774 8.22 26.62 19.51
C VAL A 774 9.67 26.82 19.95
N PRO A 775 10.03 27.98 20.54
CA PRO A 775 11.39 28.17 21.04
C PRO A 775 11.71 27.10 22.10
N PRO A 776 12.95 26.61 22.15
CA PRO A 776 13.37 25.70 23.21
C PRO A 776 13.13 26.37 24.57
N ARG A 777 12.58 25.59 25.52
CA ARG A 777 12.35 26.07 26.89
C ARG A 777 13.68 26.54 27.49
N ALA A 778 13.64 27.65 28.23
CA ALA A 778 14.84 28.16 28.91
C ALA A 778 15.39 27.12 29.89
N LEU A 779 16.72 26.93 29.91
CA LEU A 779 17.38 25.92 30.75
C LEU A 779 16.95 25.98 32.23
N GLY A 780 16.84 27.19 32.79
CA GLY A 780 16.47 27.37 34.20
C GLY A 780 15.05 26.91 34.54
N VAL A 781 14.12 26.89 33.57
CA VAL A 781 12.77 26.34 33.77
C VAL A 781 12.81 24.81 33.81
N ILE A 782 13.64 24.21 32.94
CA ILE A 782 13.85 22.76 32.90
C ILE A 782 14.50 22.28 34.21
N GLU A 783 15.52 23.00 34.70
CA GLU A 783 16.17 22.68 35.97
C GLU A 783 15.21 22.77 37.16
N ALA A 784 14.38 23.80 37.23
CA ALA A 784 13.40 23.95 38.30
C ALA A 784 12.34 22.83 38.30
N GLU A 785 11.86 22.41 37.13
CA GLU A 785 10.93 21.27 37.00
C GLU A 785 11.57 19.95 37.38
N ILE A 786 12.84 19.71 37.00
CA ILE A 786 13.57 18.49 37.39
C ILE A 786 13.71 18.44 38.92
N LEU A 787 14.09 19.55 39.55
CA LEU A 787 14.20 19.62 41.02
C LEU A 787 12.86 19.38 41.70
N ALA A 788 11.76 19.94 41.17
CA ALA A 788 10.42 19.70 41.69
C ALA A 788 9.99 18.23 41.59
N LEU A 789 10.27 17.59 40.44
CA LEU A 789 10.02 16.15 40.24
C LEU A 789 10.90 15.28 41.16
N GLU A 790 12.16 15.65 41.38
CA GLU A 790 13.04 14.96 42.32
C GLU A 790 12.50 15.03 43.76
N ASP A 791 12.00 16.19 44.18
CA ASP A 791 11.39 16.36 45.50
C ASP A 791 10.06 15.60 45.63
N GLU A 792 9.23 15.56 44.58
CA GLU A 792 8.00 14.76 44.54
C GLU A 792 8.31 13.26 44.62
N ILE A 793 9.28 12.77 43.84
CA ILE A 793 9.74 11.37 43.88
C ILE A 793 10.32 11.03 45.26
N ARG A 794 11.09 11.94 45.86
CA ARG A 794 11.65 11.76 47.21
C ARG A 794 10.55 11.70 48.27
N GLY A 795 9.51 12.51 48.14
CA GLY A 795 8.31 12.44 48.98
C GLY A 795 7.58 11.11 48.87
N MET A 796 7.31 10.65 47.64
CA MET A 796 6.67 9.36 47.39
C MET A 796 7.50 8.17 47.92
N LEU A 797 8.82 8.19 47.77
CA LEU A 797 9.71 7.18 48.33
C LEU A 797 9.74 7.21 49.85
N GLY A 798 9.63 8.39 50.45
CA GLY A 798 9.52 8.56 51.90
C GLY A 798 8.25 7.92 52.46
N GLU A 799 7.11 8.10 51.81
CA GLU A 799 5.83 7.48 52.19
C GLU A 799 5.81 5.95 52.03
N VAL A 800 6.58 5.40 51.09
CA VAL A 800 6.70 3.94 50.89
C VAL A 800 7.66 3.29 51.88
N LEU A 801 8.62 4.05 52.43
CA LEU A 801 9.62 3.58 53.39
C LEU A 801 9.23 3.82 54.86
N SER A 802 8.15 4.57 55.11
CA SER A 802 7.49 4.74 56.41
C SER A 802 6.34 3.75 56.58
#